data_AF-A0A972RLF7-F1
#
_entry.id   AF-A0A972RLF7-F1
#
_cell.length_a   1.000
_cell.length_b   1.000
_cell.length_c   1.000
_cell.angle_alpha   90.00
_cell.angle_beta   90.00
_cell.angle_gamma   90.00
#
_symmetry.space_group_name_H-M   'P 1'
#
loop_
_entity.id
_entity.type
_entity.pdbx_description
1 polymer ?
#
loop_
_entity_poly.entity_id
_entity_poly.type
_entity_poly.pdbx_seq_one_letter_code
_entity_poly.pdbx_strand_id
1 'polypeptide(L)'
;MSRIKKILKAVGITALILTGVLYLCLPLIMAQVIKATLKDQGFAQISVKVGYPGPRQGRISHLGFEFYDSGKRYALLFKDIRLSYRLEALWRGRIESLKVGAGRLEVEPTTLTMPPSATRLPLAGPWVMDVPVANLSLERFQVYYSSPRTEQADIVLSVDTQRQADSLQILVRQEPAGHQLKAVFRVTGQARLELYEDRKATQAVWVADLLSTPEGEDQVTVAGELLFRLDGLGRVISTWVKDVRGMGWSGTVAVKFSGSLPQALGGQADKLIRDIRLDAELDLDIGAARLSGVGKQLAIKGHGGLSLGRGVLQLVVDKGLVVSGQFDLPSANLSGSSSAPVAGTQKKTASLKVTRRIVGNVRELGGQYRLTLPATATVRIQDVLLDELFVPTIDLQLIDTAVIRFSPDGKVWQGGRVAVAVTAPRLVPNLAEMGTIDDLSLKARVILPRNETGLVAILDDVAWTQLGGRMTIKQYRFQDGHPSPPYRVDIQHLDLGKLVRLQQLSGVEASGILDGQFPIVSTQQGFIINDGGLTARPPGGVIRIQPAEEGGQDLGAANPLLEVAYEILENYHFDSLSAVINMDVSGNARTAARLSGRNPDMKGSPPTSLNFNLENNLFDLFRSLNFVANAANLLEDWVQQRSRSKKAHP
;
A
#
# COMPACT_ATOMS: atom_id res chain seq x y z
N MET A 1 30.13 62.82 70.52
CA MET A 1 29.17 62.75 69.38
C MET A 1 29.77 62.99 67.98
N SER A 2 30.68 63.95 67.76
CA SER A 2 31.19 64.32 66.40
C SER A 2 31.77 63.15 65.57
N ARG A 3 32.65 62.31 66.15
CA ARG A 3 33.30 61.18 65.42
C ARG A 3 32.31 60.13 64.92
N ILE A 4 31.29 59.77 65.70
CA ILE A 4 30.29 58.74 65.34
C ILE A 4 29.49 59.18 64.11
N LYS A 5 29.05 60.45 64.03
CA LYS A 5 28.36 60.97 62.84
C LYS A 5 29.24 60.98 61.58
N LYS A 6 30.56 61.18 61.72
CA LYS A 6 31.50 61.06 60.58
C LYS A 6 31.67 59.60 60.13
N ILE A 7 31.81 58.66 61.07
CA ILE A 7 31.91 57.22 60.77
C ILE A 7 30.62 56.72 60.10
N LEU A 8 29.44 57.08 60.62
CA LEU A 8 28.15 56.66 60.03
C LEU A 8 27.96 57.21 58.60
N LYS A 9 28.37 58.47 58.36
CA LYS A 9 28.38 59.04 57.00
C LYS A 9 29.39 58.34 56.09
N ALA A 10 30.60 58.05 56.57
CA ALA A 10 31.60 57.32 55.80
C ALA A 10 31.11 55.91 55.43
N VAL A 11 30.57 55.15 56.39
CA VAL A 11 29.96 53.83 56.14
C VAL A 11 28.80 53.93 55.15
N GLY A 12 27.92 54.92 55.27
CA GLY A 12 26.84 55.15 54.31
C GLY A 12 27.33 55.47 52.90
N ILE A 13 28.37 56.30 52.76
CA ILE A 13 28.99 56.63 51.46
C ILE A 13 29.72 55.42 50.89
N THR A 14 30.48 54.68 51.68
CA THR A 14 31.15 53.44 51.26
C THR A 14 30.14 52.38 50.84
N ALA A 15 29.03 52.21 51.57
CA ALA A 15 27.95 51.30 51.18
C ALA A 15 27.24 51.74 49.88
N LEU A 16 27.02 53.04 49.68
CA LEU A 16 26.47 53.58 48.44
C LEU A 16 27.42 53.37 47.25
N ILE A 17 28.72 53.62 47.42
CA ILE A 17 29.76 53.36 46.42
C ILE A 17 29.84 51.87 46.12
N LEU A 18 29.87 51.01 47.14
CA LEU A 18 29.91 49.55 46.97
C LEU A 18 28.68 49.04 46.22
N THR A 19 27.49 49.58 46.53
CA THR A 19 26.23 49.26 45.83
C THR A 19 26.27 49.75 44.37
N GLY A 20 26.81 50.95 44.13
CA GLY A 20 26.99 51.50 42.79
C GLY A 20 27.99 50.69 41.95
N VAL A 21 29.13 50.29 42.53
CA VAL A 21 30.12 49.41 41.89
C VAL A 21 29.53 48.03 41.62
N LEU A 22 28.80 47.45 42.58
CA LEU A 22 28.11 46.17 42.41
C LEU A 22 27.08 46.24 41.27
N TYR A 23 26.32 47.33 41.18
CA TYR A 23 25.38 47.57 40.07
C TYR A 23 26.08 47.78 38.72
N LEU A 24 27.22 48.47 38.69
CA LEU A 24 28.05 48.64 37.49
C LEU A 24 28.63 47.30 36.99
N CYS A 25 29.06 46.43 37.91
CA CYS A 25 29.56 45.08 37.59
C CYS A 25 28.45 44.07 37.28
N LEU A 26 27.19 44.35 37.63
CA LEU A 26 26.08 43.40 37.55
C LEU A 26 25.86 42.78 36.16
N PRO A 27 25.97 43.50 35.02
CA PRO A 27 25.85 42.90 33.69
C PRO A 27 26.99 41.92 33.37
N LEU A 28 28.21 42.20 33.87
CA LEU A 28 29.37 41.32 33.69
C LEU A 28 29.17 40.02 34.49
N ILE A 29 28.72 40.14 35.74
CA ILE A 29 28.42 38.99 36.61
C ILE A 29 27.33 38.12 35.96
N MET A 30 26.21 38.72 35.54
CA MET A 30 25.14 37.96 34.87
C MET A 30 25.61 37.29 33.58
N ALA A 31 26.43 37.96 32.76
CA ALA A 31 26.98 37.36 31.54
C ALA A 31 27.87 36.15 31.84
N GLN A 32 28.66 36.18 32.91
CA GLN A 32 29.50 35.03 33.32
C GLN A 32 28.67 33.89 33.92
N VAL A 33 27.65 34.19 34.73
CA VAL A 33 26.74 33.17 35.28
C VAL A 33 25.99 32.44 34.15
N ILE A 34 25.46 33.17 33.18
CA ILE A 34 24.79 32.57 32.01
C ILE A 34 25.77 31.68 31.21
N LYS A 35 27.00 32.16 30.98
CA LYS A 35 28.05 31.38 30.30
C LYS A 35 28.43 30.10 31.05
N ALA A 36 28.62 30.18 32.38
CA ALA A 36 28.93 29.01 33.20
C ALA A 36 27.78 27.99 33.14
N THR A 37 26.56 28.43 33.40
CA THR A 37 25.36 27.57 33.40
C THR A 37 25.15 26.85 32.06
N LEU A 38 25.31 27.56 30.93
CA LEU A 38 25.20 26.95 29.61
C LEU A 38 26.39 26.02 29.30
N LYS A 39 27.59 26.34 29.75
CA LYS A 39 28.76 25.47 29.57
C LYS A 39 28.62 24.16 30.35
N ASP A 40 28.09 24.23 31.57
CA ASP A 40 27.83 23.06 32.43
C ASP A 40 26.72 22.17 31.85
N GLN A 41 25.77 22.76 31.11
CA GLN A 41 24.77 22.04 30.30
C GLN A 41 25.31 21.46 28.98
N GLY A 42 26.60 21.62 28.70
CA GLY A 42 27.26 21.08 27.52
C GLY A 42 27.21 21.98 26.28
N PHE A 43 26.81 23.25 26.39
CA PHE A 43 26.84 24.17 25.24
C PHE A 43 28.24 24.75 24.98
N ALA A 44 28.56 24.94 23.70
CA ALA A 44 29.81 25.51 23.18
C ALA A 44 29.61 26.92 22.61
N GLN A 45 30.71 27.62 22.29
CA GLN A 45 30.72 28.93 21.61
C GLN A 45 29.76 29.99 22.20
N ILE A 46 29.65 30.04 23.53
CA ILE A 46 28.61 30.82 24.20
C ILE A 46 28.92 32.33 24.19
N SER A 47 28.17 33.09 23.41
CA SER A 47 28.19 34.55 23.35
C SER A 47 27.01 35.14 24.15
N VAL A 48 27.28 36.11 25.04
CA VAL A 48 26.23 36.75 25.86
C VAL A 48 26.52 38.24 26.00
N LYS A 49 25.53 39.09 25.73
CA LYS A 49 25.59 40.53 25.98
C LYS A 49 24.36 40.99 26.77
N VAL A 50 24.56 41.17 28.07
CA VAL A 50 23.53 41.59 29.04
C VAL A 50 23.55 43.12 29.17
N GLY A 51 22.38 43.75 29.18
CA GLY A 51 22.21 45.18 29.51
C GLY A 51 22.02 45.39 31.01
N TYR A 52 22.06 46.63 31.49
CA TYR A 52 21.81 46.94 32.90
C TYR A 52 20.40 46.48 33.33
N PRO A 53 20.28 45.58 34.32
CA PRO A 53 18.98 45.12 34.81
C PRO A 53 18.36 46.18 35.73
N GLY A 54 17.11 46.56 35.47
CA GLY A 54 16.31 47.37 36.37
C GLY A 54 15.63 46.53 37.47
N PRO A 55 14.94 47.15 38.43
CA PRO A 55 14.37 46.44 39.58
C PRO A 55 13.22 45.46 39.25
N ARG A 56 12.65 45.53 38.04
CA ARG A 56 11.57 44.64 37.56
C ARG A 56 11.72 44.17 36.11
N GLN A 57 12.79 44.60 35.43
CA GLN A 57 12.98 44.33 34.00
C GLN A 57 14.45 44.15 33.64
N GLY A 58 14.74 43.21 32.76
CA GLY A 58 16.09 42.95 32.24
C GLY A 58 16.09 42.89 30.72
N ARG A 59 17.26 43.10 30.12
CA ARG A 59 17.45 42.93 28.67
C ARG A 59 18.75 42.19 28.39
N ILE A 60 18.68 41.14 27.59
CA ILE A 60 19.85 40.47 27.01
C ILE A 60 19.80 40.79 25.52
N SER A 61 20.69 41.67 25.06
CA SER A 61 20.69 42.15 23.68
C SER A 61 21.07 41.05 22.70
N HIS A 62 21.86 40.08 23.15
CA HIS A 62 22.40 38.98 22.36
C HIS A 62 22.69 37.77 23.25
N LEU A 63 22.26 36.59 22.82
CA LEU A 63 22.60 35.29 23.38
C LEU A 63 22.82 34.32 22.21
N GLY A 64 24.02 33.78 22.06
CA GLY A 64 24.33 32.75 21.08
C GLY A 64 25.05 31.58 21.72
N PHE A 65 24.84 30.37 21.21
CA PHE A 65 25.52 29.16 21.67
C PHE A 65 25.37 28.03 20.65
N GLU A 66 26.26 27.05 20.73
CA GLU A 66 26.29 25.86 19.86
C GLU A 66 26.12 24.56 20.66
N PHE A 67 25.57 23.54 20.03
CA PHE A 67 25.69 22.14 20.47
C PHE A 67 25.91 21.21 19.28
N TYR A 68 26.47 20.03 19.53
CA TYR A 68 26.78 19.04 18.49
C TYR A 68 26.11 17.71 18.83
N ASP A 69 25.20 17.26 17.97
CA ASP A 69 24.48 15.99 18.15
C ASP A 69 24.32 15.29 16.80
N SER A 70 24.38 13.96 16.80
CA SER A 70 24.02 13.12 15.66
C SER A 70 24.71 13.50 14.33
N GLY A 71 25.98 13.93 14.41
CA GLY A 71 26.76 14.38 13.25
C GLY A 71 26.34 15.75 12.70
N LYS A 72 25.72 16.61 13.52
CA LYS A 72 25.30 17.97 13.13
C LYS A 72 25.69 19.02 14.18
N ARG A 73 26.11 20.20 13.71
CA ARG A 73 26.28 21.43 14.47
C ARG A 73 24.95 22.18 14.48
N TYR A 74 24.50 22.57 15.66
CA TYR A 74 23.32 23.39 15.87
C TYR A 74 23.76 24.71 16.48
N ALA A 75 23.69 25.81 15.73
CA ALA A 75 24.00 27.14 16.22
C ALA A 75 22.72 27.93 16.46
N LEU A 76 22.50 28.32 17.73
CA LEU A 76 21.36 29.12 18.16
C LEU A 76 21.80 30.56 18.40
N LEU A 77 21.01 31.50 17.91
CA LEU A 77 21.25 32.93 18.05
C LEU A 77 19.96 33.68 18.38
N PHE A 78 19.90 34.30 19.55
CA PHE A 78 18.78 35.10 20.01
C PHE A 78 19.18 36.57 20.16
N LYS A 79 18.27 37.47 19.79
CA LYS A 79 18.42 38.93 19.83
C LYS A 79 17.18 39.56 20.46
N ASP A 80 17.41 40.67 21.16
CA ASP A 80 16.38 41.42 21.89
C ASP A 80 15.53 40.55 22.83
N ILE A 81 16.21 39.88 23.77
CA ILE A 81 15.55 39.17 24.86
C ILE A 81 15.19 40.20 25.95
N ARG A 82 13.89 40.38 26.21
CA ARG A 82 13.33 41.25 27.23
C ARG A 82 12.71 40.39 28.34
N LEU A 83 13.13 40.61 29.58
CA LEU A 83 12.68 39.86 30.76
C LEU A 83 11.86 40.78 31.67
N SER A 84 10.76 40.27 32.20
CA SER A 84 9.99 40.89 33.29
C SER A 84 9.95 39.94 34.49
N TYR A 85 10.25 40.48 35.67
CA TYR A 85 10.38 39.69 36.89
C TYR A 85 10.09 40.51 38.15
N ARG A 86 9.74 39.80 39.23
CA ARG A 86 9.83 40.31 40.60
C ARG A 86 11.07 39.70 41.25
N LEU A 87 11.83 40.50 42.00
CA LEU A 87 13.01 40.03 42.74
C LEU A 87 12.70 38.78 43.60
N GLU A 88 11.62 38.79 44.37
CA GLU A 88 11.21 37.65 45.20
C GLU A 88 10.98 36.35 44.39
N ALA A 89 10.41 36.46 43.18
CA ALA A 89 10.16 35.33 42.29
C ALA A 89 11.46 34.86 41.60
N LEU A 90 12.31 35.80 41.20
CA LEU A 90 13.57 35.53 40.50
C LEU A 90 14.54 34.73 41.39
N TRP A 91 14.61 35.03 42.69
CA TRP A 91 15.40 34.26 43.66
C TRP A 91 14.85 32.85 43.91
N ARG A 92 13.59 32.58 43.55
CA ARG A 92 12.98 31.23 43.49
C ARG A 92 13.05 30.60 42.08
N GLY A 93 13.88 31.15 41.18
CA GLY A 93 14.06 30.66 39.81
C GLY A 93 12.90 30.95 38.86
N ARG A 94 11.95 31.83 39.20
CA ARG A 94 10.74 32.11 38.40
C ARG A 94 10.76 33.49 37.73
N ILE A 95 10.32 33.53 36.46
CA ILE A 95 10.27 34.71 35.59
C ILE A 95 8.82 34.96 35.16
N GLU A 96 8.33 36.20 35.23
CA GLU A 96 6.93 36.54 34.89
C GLU A 96 6.71 36.55 33.37
N SER A 97 7.63 37.14 32.62
CA SER A 97 7.59 37.14 31.16
C SER A 97 8.98 37.15 30.53
N LEU A 98 9.13 36.43 29.42
CA LEU A 98 10.31 36.38 28.57
C LEU A 98 9.88 36.65 27.13
N LYS A 99 10.25 37.79 26.55
CA LYS A 99 9.99 38.11 25.14
C LYS A 99 11.28 38.07 24.35
N VAL A 100 11.29 37.41 23.20
CA VAL A 100 12.45 37.27 22.33
C VAL A 100 12.07 37.85 20.96
N GLY A 101 12.65 39.01 20.61
CA GLY A 101 12.29 39.73 19.39
C GLY A 101 12.76 39.03 18.10
N ALA A 102 13.90 38.35 18.14
CA ALA A 102 14.33 37.49 17.05
C ALA A 102 15.18 36.31 17.55
N GLY A 103 14.99 35.15 16.93
CA GLY A 103 15.83 33.98 17.09
C GLY A 103 16.18 33.36 15.73
N ARG A 104 17.30 32.64 15.68
CA ARG A 104 17.81 31.95 14.50
C ARG A 104 18.43 30.63 14.93
N LEU A 105 18.13 29.56 14.19
CA LEU A 105 18.75 28.26 14.31
C LEU A 105 19.42 27.94 12.97
N GLU A 106 20.71 27.62 12.99
CA GLU A 106 21.45 27.10 11.84
C GLU A 106 21.83 25.65 12.13
N VAL A 107 21.53 24.76 11.18
CA VAL A 107 21.87 23.33 11.25
C VAL A 107 22.79 22.96 10.09
N GLU A 108 23.97 22.47 10.42
CA GLU A 108 25.02 22.06 9.48
C GLU A 108 25.54 20.66 9.81
N PRO A 109 26.01 19.87 8.82
CA PRO A 109 26.72 18.63 9.10
C PRO A 109 28.08 18.89 9.78
N THR A 110 28.47 18.03 10.72
CA THR A 110 29.76 18.10 11.42
C THR A 110 30.28 16.72 11.80
N THR A 111 31.59 16.59 11.99
CA THR A 111 32.23 15.38 12.52
C THR A 111 32.39 15.41 14.05
N LEU A 112 32.14 16.56 14.69
CA LEU A 112 32.15 16.68 16.14
C LEU A 112 30.93 15.97 16.74
N THR A 113 31.19 15.15 17.76
CA THR A 113 30.15 14.46 18.54
C THR A 113 30.35 14.79 20.01
N MET A 114 29.27 15.21 20.68
CA MET A 114 29.27 15.35 22.14
C MET A 114 28.97 14.00 22.80
N PRO A 115 29.41 13.77 24.06
CA PRO A 115 28.99 12.60 24.80
C PRO A 115 27.46 12.55 24.88
N PRO A 116 26.82 11.38 24.68
CA PRO A 116 25.37 11.27 24.67
C PRO A 116 24.80 11.55 26.07
N SER A 117 24.20 12.74 26.22
CA SER A 117 23.36 13.05 27.37
C SER A 117 22.11 12.18 27.33
N ALA A 118 21.75 11.55 28.45
CA ALA A 118 20.52 10.75 28.55
C ALA A 118 19.29 11.66 28.52
N THR A 119 18.79 11.97 27.32
CA THR A 119 17.59 12.79 27.13
C THR A 119 16.37 12.04 27.65
N ARG A 120 15.82 12.53 28.77
CA ARG A 120 14.52 12.08 29.26
C ARG A 120 13.41 12.73 28.45
N LEU A 121 12.49 11.92 27.94
CA LEU A 121 11.33 12.40 27.20
C LEU A 121 10.38 13.16 28.16
N PRO A 122 10.00 14.42 27.86
CA PRO A 122 9.06 15.21 28.66
C PRO A 122 7.60 14.78 28.38
N LEU A 123 7.36 13.46 28.35
CA LEU A 123 6.04 12.90 28.11
C LEU A 123 5.26 12.79 29.41
N ALA A 124 5.86 12.30 30.50
CA ALA A 124 5.19 12.09 31.78
C ALA A 124 5.77 12.95 32.93
N GLY A 125 4.92 13.25 33.91
CA GLY A 125 5.29 13.93 35.15
C GLY A 125 5.00 15.44 35.18
N PRO A 126 5.24 16.10 36.34
CA PRO A 126 4.86 17.49 36.59
C PRO A 126 5.80 18.52 35.95
N TRP A 127 6.52 18.20 34.87
CA TRP A 127 7.52 19.06 34.23
C TRP A 127 6.97 20.42 33.76
N VAL A 128 5.65 20.50 33.55
CA VAL A 128 4.88 21.74 33.34
C VAL A 128 5.11 22.77 34.46
N MET A 129 5.42 22.32 35.69
CA MET A 129 5.76 23.16 36.84
C MET A 129 7.24 23.58 36.89
N ASP A 130 8.12 22.82 36.25
CA ASP A 130 9.56 23.08 36.19
C ASP A 130 9.91 24.15 35.14
N VAL A 131 8.99 24.46 34.23
CA VAL A 131 9.13 25.57 33.27
C VAL A 131 9.23 26.90 34.02
N PRO A 132 10.40 27.59 34.00
CA PRO A 132 10.68 28.70 34.91
C PRO A 132 9.97 30.01 34.53
N VAL A 133 9.38 30.08 33.33
CA VAL A 133 8.72 31.28 32.79
C VAL A 133 7.20 31.11 32.82
N ALA A 134 6.46 32.14 33.24
CA ALA A 134 5.00 32.13 33.16
C ALA A 134 4.47 32.47 31.74
N ASN A 135 5.09 33.41 31.03
CA ASN A 135 4.77 33.74 29.64
C ASN A 135 6.05 33.90 28.80
N LEU A 136 6.32 32.99 27.87
CA LEU A 136 7.40 33.15 26.88
C LEU A 136 6.79 33.42 25.50
N SER A 137 7.23 34.49 24.83
CA SER A 137 6.82 34.85 23.47
C SER A 137 8.05 35.08 22.59
N LEU A 138 8.06 34.48 21.42
CA LEU A 138 9.14 34.48 20.44
C LEU A 138 8.56 35.01 19.12
N GLU A 139 8.88 36.26 18.78
CA GLU A 139 8.19 37.00 17.72
C GLU A 139 8.55 36.48 16.33
N ARG A 140 9.85 36.23 16.07
CA ARG A 140 10.36 35.66 14.82
C ARG A 140 11.52 34.71 15.08
N PHE A 141 11.34 33.42 14.82
CA PHE A 141 12.35 32.38 14.87
C PHE A 141 12.59 31.82 13.47
N GLN A 142 13.78 32.04 12.93
CA GLN A 142 14.16 31.55 11.60
C GLN A 142 14.93 30.24 11.72
N VAL A 143 14.47 29.19 11.05
CA VAL A 143 15.18 27.92 10.97
C VAL A 143 15.85 27.80 9.61
N TYR A 144 17.19 27.67 9.62
CA TYR A 144 18.01 27.42 8.45
C TYR A 144 18.56 26.01 8.49
N TYR A 145 18.11 25.16 7.56
CA TYR A 145 18.60 23.79 7.42
C TYR A 145 19.48 23.66 6.18
N SER A 146 20.78 23.39 6.37
CA SER A 146 21.73 23.17 5.27
C SER A 146 21.87 21.67 4.98
N SER A 147 21.08 21.18 4.01
CA SER A 147 21.26 19.83 3.45
C SER A 147 22.30 19.88 2.31
N PRO A 148 23.10 18.83 2.07
CA PRO A 148 24.11 18.84 0.99
C PRO A 148 23.46 18.70 -0.40
N ARG A 149 22.77 19.77 -0.85
CA ARG A 149 22.43 20.18 -2.23
C ARG A 149 21.51 21.42 -2.20
N THR A 150 22.13 22.60 -2.30
CA THR A 150 21.62 23.83 -2.97
C THR A 150 20.26 24.48 -2.60
N GLU A 151 19.44 23.96 -1.68
CA GLU A 151 18.20 24.65 -1.27
C GLU A 151 18.09 24.89 0.23
N GLN A 152 17.94 26.16 0.60
CA GLN A 152 17.58 26.60 1.96
C GLN A 152 16.05 26.64 2.08
N ALA A 153 15.51 25.95 3.09
CA ALA A 153 14.16 26.21 3.59
C ALA A 153 14.25 27.25 4.71
N ASP A 154 13.86 28.50 4.45
CA ASP A 154 13.72 29.54 5.49
C ASP A 154 12.30 29.42 6.08
N ILE A 155 12.21 28.76 7.23
CA ILE A 155 10.94 28.62 7.97
C ILE A 155 10.92 29.67 9.08
N VAL A 156 10.00 30.63 8.98
CA VAL A 156 9.76 31.63 10.02
C VAL A 156 8.62 31.17 10.92
N LEU A 157 8.92 31.02 12.22
CA LEU A 157 7.97 30.64 13.26
C LEU A 157 7.83 31.77 14.29
N SER A 158 6.60 32.00 14.75
CA SER A 158 6.34 32.67 16.03
C SER A 158 5.92 31.61 17.05
N VAL A 159 6.33 31.76 18.31
CA VAL A 159 5.96 30.83 19.39
C VAL A 159 5.49 31.62 20.60
N ASP A 160 4.22 31.49 20.95
CA ASP A 160 3.68 31.99 22.22
C ASP A 160 3.49 30.81 23.17
N THR A 161 3.85 31.00 24.44
CA THR A 161 3.68 30.03 25.51
C THR A 161 3.10 30.69 26.75
N GLN A 162 2.13 30.03 27.37
CA GLN A 162 1.44 30.50 28.56
C GLN A 162 1.34 29.35 29.56
N ARG A 163 2.03 29.49 30.69
CA ARG A 163 2.06 28.52 31.79
C ARG A 163 1.09 28.98 32.88
N GLN A 164 0.04 28.20 33.08
CA GLN A 164 -0.97 28.38 34.11
C GLN A 164 -0.58 27.59 35.38
N ALA A 165 -1.54 27.39 36.30
CA ALA A 165 -1.29 26.64 37.53
C ALA A 165 -1.18 25.12 37.32
N ASP A 166 -1.89 24.57 36.34
CA ASP A 166 -2.01 23.13 36.06
C ASP A 166 -1.58 22.75 34.63
N SER A 167 -1.28 23.74 33.78
CA SER A 167 -1.17 23.54 32.34
C SER A 167 -0.19 24.49 31.66
N LEU A 168 0.37 24.04 30.53
CA LEU A 168 1.22 24.81 29.63
C LEU A 168 0.56 24.81 28.25
N GLN A 169 0.17 25.99 27.79
CA GLN A 169 -0.30 26.20 26.43
C GLN A 169 0.86 26.70 25.57
N ILE A 170 1.01 26.14 24.38
CA ILE A 170 2.00 26.52 23.36
C ILE A 170 1.25 26.75 22.06
N LEU A 171 1.52 27.86 21.39
CA LEU A 171 0.96 28.21 20.08
C LEU A 171 2.10 28.62 19.16
N VAL A 172 2.47 27.72 18.26
CA VAL A 172 3.41 27.95 17.17
C VAL A 172 2.62 28.41 15.94
N ARG A 173 3.06 29.47 15.26
CA ARG A 173 2.48 29.89 13.97
C ARG A 173 3.57 30.08 12.94
N GLN A 174 3.39 29.53 11.74
CA GLN A 174 4.30 29.67 10.62
C GLN A 174 3.93 30.89 9.77
N GLU A 175 4.93 31.63 9.30
CA GLU A 175 4.76 32.75 8.36
C GLU A 175 5.61 32.52 7.09
N PRO A 176 5.13 32.92 5.89
CA PRO A 176 3.80 33.47 5.60
C PRO A 176 2.69 32.42 5.49
N ALA A 177 3.02 31.12 5.55
CA ALA A 177 2.09 30.01 5.28
C ALA A 177 0.81 29.97 6.15
N GLY A 178 0.85 30.57 7.34
CA GLY A 178 -0.33 30.76 8.18
C GLY A 178 -0.72 29.57 9.06
N HIS A 179 -0.11 28.41 8.86
CA HIS A 179 -0.29 27.19 9.66
C HIS A 179 -0.10 27.48 11.16
N GLN A 180 -0.92 26.83 12.00
CA GLN A 180 -0.82 26.96 13.46
C GLN A 180 -0.77 25.58 14.13
N LEU A 181 0.20 25.38 15.03
CA LEU A 181 0.23 24.24 15.94
C LEU A 181 -0.05 24.74 17.35
N LYS A 182 -1.19 24.32 17.91
CA LYS A 182 -1.57 24.56 19.30
C LYS A 182 -1.33 23.27 20.07
N ALA A 183 -0.59 23.35 21.18
CA ALA A 183 -0.38 22.25 22.10
C ALA A 183 -0.73 22.67 23.52
N VAL A 184 -1.43 21.82 24.26
CA VAL A 184 -1.81 22.03 25.66
C VAL A 184 -1.35 20.82 26.45
N PHE A 185 -0.42 21.02 27.37
CA PHE A 185 0.07 20.01 28.30
C PHE A 185 -0.50 20.28 29.69
N ARG A 186 -0.84 19.24 30.45
CA ARG A 186 -1.29 19.32 31.84
C ARG A 186 -0.35 18.58 32.77
N VAL A 187 -0.27 19.03 34.02
CA VAL A 187 0.50 18.35 35.10
C VAL A 187 0.04 16.92 35.37
N THR A 188 -1.16 16.54 34.91
CA THR A 188 -1.74 15.19 34.99
C THR A 188 -1.23 14.21 33.94
N GLY A 189 -0.31 14.62 33.05
CA GLY A 189 0.16 13.80 31.93
C GLY A 189 -0.75 13.84 30.69
N GLN A 190 -1.85 14.57 30.73
CA GLN A 190 -2.68 14.82 29.56
C GLN A 190 -2.01 15.84 28.62
N ALA A 191 -1.97 15.54 27.33
CA ALA A 191 -1.52 16.47 26.30
C ALA A 191 -2.48 16.46 25.10
N ARG A 192 -2.82 17.64 24.58
CA ARG A 192 -3.65 17.81 23.39
C ARG A 192 -2.92 18.67 22.37
N LEU A 193 -2.70 18.15 21.17
CA LEU A 193 -2.06 18.85 20.06
C LEU A 193 -3.05 18.99 18.90
N GLU A 194 -3.12 20.18 18.31
CA GLU A 194 -4.04 20.55 17.24
C GLU A 194 -3.26 21.34 16.18
N LEU A 195 -3.17 20.80 14.96
CA LEU A 195 -2.56 21.48 13.81
C LEU A 195 -3.66 21.99 12.89
N TYR A 196 -3.61 23.28 12.57
CA TYR A 196 -4.55 24.00 11.72
C TYR A 196 -3.87 24.42 10.42
N GLU A 197 -4.61 24.32 9.32
CA GLU A 197 -4.12 24.68 7.99
C GLU A 197 -3.88 26.18 7.84
N ASP A 198 -4.71 27.04 8.43
CA ASP A 198 -4.49 28.47 8.40
C ASP A 198 -5.07 29.16 9.67
N ARG A 199 -4.97 30.49 9.73
CA ARG A 199 -5.42 31.29 10.88
C ARG A 199 -6.94 31.44 11.03
N LYS A 200 -7.71 31.10 9.99
CA LYS A 200 -9.18 31.16 9.92
C LYS A 200 -9.84 29.78 10.03
N ALA A 201 -9.07 28.71 9.83
CA ALA A 201 -9.53 27.33 9.94
C ALA A 201 -10.18 27.08 11.33
N THR A 202 -11.48 26.81 11.33
CA THR A 202 -12.25 26.47 12.53
C THR A 202 -12.03 25.02 12.99
N GLN A 203 -11.24 24.27 12.24
CA GLN A 203 -11.10 22.83 12.32
C GLN A 203 -9.65 22.43 12.08
N ALA A 204 -9.11 21.62 13.00
CA ALA A 204 -7.76 21.08 12.86
C ALA A 204 -7.70 20.02 11.74
N VAL A 205 -6.55 19.94 11.07
CA VAL A 205 -6.21 18.90 10.07
C VAL A 205 -5.51 17.71 10.71
N TRP A 206 -4.92 17.91 11.90
CA TRP A 206 -4.45 16.84 12.76
C TRP A 206 -4.76 17.18 14.22
N VAL A 207 -5.26 16.19 14.96
CA VAL A 207 -5.48 16.23 16.40
C VAL A 207 -4.79 15.03 17.03
N ALA A 208 -4.14 15.24 18.17
CA ALA A 208 -3.63 14.19 19.03
C ALA A 208 -4.05 14.47 20.47
N ASP A 209 -4.92 13.63 21.02
CA ASP A 209 -5.26 13.61 22.44
C ASP A 209 -4.48 12.46 23.10
N LEU A 210 -3.64 12.80 24.08
CA LEU A 210 -2.65 11.91 24.68
C LEU A 210 -2.81 11.89 26.21
N LEU A 211 -2.59 10.74 26.81
CA LEU A 211 -2.40 10.55 28.25
C LEU A 211 -1.10 9.76 28.46
N SER A 212 -0.17 10.36 29.18
CA SER A 212 1.03 9.71 29.67
C SER A 212 0.90 9.40 31.16
N THR A 213 1.42 8.25 31.58
CA THR A 213 1.46 7.82 32.98
C THR A 213 2.84 7.22 33.27
N PRO A 214 3.53 7.64 34.35
CA PRO A 214 4.79 6.99 34.74
C PRO A 214 4.55 5.54 35.14
N GLU A 215 5.40 4.62 34.67
CA GLU A 215 5.38 3.20 35.05
C GLU A 215 6.78 2.80 35.56
N GLY A 216 7.02 2.98 36.86
CA GLY A 216 8.35 2.82 37.46
C GLY A 216 9.28 4.04 37.24
N GLU A 217 10.59 3.85 37.36
CA GLU A 217 11.58 4.93 37.27
C GLU A 217 12.04 5.29 35.84
N ASP A 218 11.93 4.35 34.90
CA ASP A 218 12.49 4.45 33.54
C ASP A 218 11.50 4.09 32.41
N GLN A 219 10.23 3.82 32.70
CA GLN A 219 9.18 3.59 31.68
C GLN A 219 8.00 4.54 31.83
N VAL A 220 7.34 4.82 30.70
CA VAL A 220 6.12 5.61 30.60
C VAL A 220 5.12 4.87 29.74
N THR A 221 3.93 4.65 30.28
CA THR A 221 2.76 4.27 29.48
C THR A 221 2.19 5.48 28.78
N VAL A 222 1.91 5.35 27.49
CA VAL A 222 1.27 6.38 26.67
C VAL A 222 0.07 5.76 25.98
N ALA A 223 -1.10 6.37 26.14
CA ALA A 223 -2.30 6.04 25.39
C ALA A 223 -2.90 7.31 24.77
N GLY A 224 -3.65 7.17 23.69
CA GLY A 224 -4.24 8.33 23.03
C GLY A 224 -5.03 8.02 21.77
N GLU A 225 -5.61 9.09 21.21
CA GLU A 225 -6.31 9.09 19.94
C GLU A 225 -5.69 10.14 19.01
N LEU A 226 -5.41 9.74 17.78
CA LEU A 226 -4.92 10.61 16.70
C LEU A 226 -5.99 10.68 15.62
N LEU A 227 -6.32 11.88 15.16
CA LEU A 227 -7.20 12.09 14.00
C LEU A 227 -6.46 12.90 12.94
N PHE A 228 -6.38 12.35 11.73
CA PHE A 228 -5.77 12.99 10.57
C PHE A 228 -6.86 13.25 9.52
N ARG A 229 -6.85 14.46 8.93
CA ARG A 229 -7.72 14.85 7.80
C ARG A 229 -6.84 15.15 6.60
N LEU A 230 -6.81 14.19 5.68
CA LEU A 230 -5.76 14.10 4.67
C LEU A 230 -5.78 15.27 3.69
N ASP A 231 -6.98 15.78 3.35
CA ASP A 231 -7.18 16.90 2.44
C ASP A 231 -6.35 18.14 2.81
N GLY A 232 -6.39 18.53 4.10
CA GLY A 232 -5.67 19.69 4.61
C GLY A 232 -4.26 19.36 5.09
N LEU A 233 -4.03 18.15 5.63
CA LEU A 233 -2.71 17.71 6.08
C LEU A 233 -1.70 17.65 4.93
N GLY A 234 -2.12 17.18 3.74
CA GLY A 234 -1.27 17.17 2.55
C GLY A 234 -0.81 18.57 2.13
N ARG A 235 -1.66 19.59 2.32
CA ARG A 235 -1.33 21.00 2.04
C ARG A 235 -0.30 21.53 3.02
N VAL A 236 -0.45 21.28 4.33
CA VAL A 236 0.55 21.65 5.35
C VAL A 236 1.91 21.01 5.09
N ILE A 237 1.95 19.68 4.90
CA ILE A 237 3.20 18.92 4.66
C ILE A 237 3.93 19.41 3.40
N SER A 238 3.20 19.80 2.34
CA SER A 238 3.80 20.29 1.09
C SER A 238 4.63 21.57 1.27
N THR A 239 4.41 22.34 2.34
CA THR A 239 5.24 23.53 2.66
C THR A 239 6.57 23.17 3.32
N TRP A 240 6.70 21.97 3.89
CA TRP A 240 7.92 21.48 4.55
C TRP A 240 8.71 20.53 3.65
N VAL A 241 8.04 19.80 2.73
CA VAL A 241 8.67 18.81 1.85
C VAL A 241 8.26 19.02 0.39
N LYS A 242 9.10 19.73 -0.38
CA LYS A 242 8.83 20.08 -1.80
C LYS A 242 8.59 18.86 -2.72
N ASP A 243 9.21 17.72 -2.42
CA ASP A 243 9.06 16.49 -3.21
C ASP A 243 7.71 15.80 -2.98
N VAL A 244 6.97 16.14 -1.91
CA VAL A 244 5.60 15.68 -1.69
C VAL A 244 4.64 16.57 -2.51
N ARG A 245 4.76 16.46 -3.84
CA ARG A 245 3.86 17.15 -4.78
C ARG A 245 2.45 16.59 -4.67
N GLY A 246 1.60 17.29 -3.92
CA GLY A 246 0.14 17.19 -4.01
C GLY A 246 -0.36 15.75 -4.09
N MET A 247 0.02 14.92 -3.12
CA MET A 247 -0.69 13.67 -2.86
C MET A 247 -2.16 14.04 -2.65
N GLY A 248 -2.98 13.84 -3.69
CA GLY A 248 -4.38 14.25 -3.74
C GLY A 248 -5.24 13.33 -2.90
N TRP A 249 -4.87 13.20 -1.64
CA TRP A 249 -5.44 12.31 -0.65
C TRP A 249 -6.54 13.07 0.09
N SER A 250 -7.65 12.37 0.33
CA SER A 250 -8.83 12.92 0.97
C SER A 250 -9.36 11.99 2.05
N GLY A 251 -10.21 12.53 2.92
CA GLY A 251 -10.85 11.77 3.99
C GLY A 251 -10.03 11.72 5.27
N THR A 252 -10.26 10.68 6.07
CA THR A 252 -9.86 10.62 7.48
C THR A 252 -9.15 9.33 7.85
N VAL A 253 -8.15 9.46 8.71
CA VAL A 253 -7.54 8.35 9.44
C VAL A 253 -7.68 8.64 10.93
N ALA A 254 -8.34 7.76 11.67
CA ALA A 254 -8.33 7.78 13.13
C ALA A 254 -7.46 6.62 13.63
N VAL A 255 -6.63 6.89 14.64
CA VAL A 255 -5.77 5.88 15.28
C VAL A 255 -5.95 5.98 16.78
N LYS A 256 -6.44 4.90 17.40
CA LYS A 256 -6.39 4.74 18.86
C LYS A 256 -5.16 3.93 19.19
N PHE A 257 -4.40 4.30 20.22
CA PHE A 257 -3.21 3.55 20.58
C PHE A 257 -2.95 3.54 22.08
N SER A 258 -2.20 2.52 22.52
CA SER A 258 -1.67 2.38 23.87
C SER A 258 -0.32 1.66 23.83
N GLY A 259 0.57 1.93 24.77
CA GLY A 259 1.89 1.32 24.77
C GLY A 259 2.77 1.75 25.94
N SER A 260 3.92 1.09 26.06
CA SER A 260 4.96 1.39 27.04
C SER A 260 6.25 1.77 26.31
N LEU A 261 6.84 2.92 26.64
CA LEU A 261 8.09 3.41 26.07
C LEU A 261 9.13 3.68 27.17
N PRO A 262 10.43 3.50 26.90
CA PRO A 262 11.48 3.92 27.84
C PRO A 262 11.51 5.45 27.96
N GLN A 263 11.57 5.97 29.20
CA GLN A 263 11.60 7.40 29.47
C GLN A 263 12.95 8.03 29.12
N ALA A 264 14.04 7.27 29.23
CA ALA A 264 15.38 7.68 28.85
C ALA A 264 15.75 7.14 27.46
N LEU A 265 16.06 8.03 26.51
CA LEU A 265 16.53 7.65 25.18
C LEU A 265 18.04 7.39 25.21
N GLY A 266 18.43 6.14 25.43
CA GLY A 266 19.81 5.69 25.19
C GLY A 266 20.13 5.72 23.68
N GLY A 267 21.30 6.23 23.30
CA GLY A 267 21.71 6.49 21.90
C GLY A 267 21.93 5.29 20.97
N GLN A 268 21.19 4.18 21.15
CA GLN A 268 21.22 3.00 20.29
C GLN A 268 19.79 2.63 19.85
N ALA A 269 19.44 2.98 18.61
CA ALA A 269 18.12 2.72 18.02
C ALA A 269 17.70 1.22 18.08
N ASP A 270 18.67 0.31 17.97
CA ASP A 270 18.44 -1.14 17.99
C ASP A 270 17.99 -1.68 19.36
N LYS A 271 18.15 -0.93 20.45
CA LYS A 271 17.56 -1.27 21.75
C LYS A 271 16.13 -0.76 21.87
N LEU A 272 15.89 0.49 21.45
CA LEU A 272 14.58 1.14 21.43
C LEU A 272 13.47 0.27 20.81
N ILE A 273 13.70 -0.33 19.64
CA ILE A 273 12.69 -1.16 18.94
C ILE A 273 12.34 -2.46 19.71
N ARG A 274 13.22 -2.94 20.60
CA ARG A 274 12.97 -4.12 21.44
C ARG A 274 12.18 -3.81 22.71
N ASP A 275 12.40 -2.62 23.26
CA ASP A 275 11.84 -2.19 24.56
C ASP A 275 10.48 -1.48 24.40
N ILE A 276 10.18 -0.94 23.22
CA ILE A 276 8.84 -0.41 22.89
C ILE A 276 7.82 -1.55 22.84
N ARG A 277 6.67 -1.30 23.47
CA ARG A 277 5.41 -2.00 23.20
C ARG A 277 4.39 -0.98 22.74
N LEU A 278 3.70 -1.24 21.64
CA LEU A 278 2.68 -0.34 21.11
C LEU A 278 1.61 -1.14 20.39
N ASP A 279 0.38 -1.01 20.86
CA ASP A 279 -0.83 -1.52 20.24
C ASP A 279 -1.64 -0.34 19.70
N ALA A 280 -2.06 -0.41 18.44
CA ALA A 280 -2.85 0.60 17.77
C ALA A 280 -3.99 -0.01 16.95
N GLU A 281 -5.15 0.62 17.00
CA GLU A 281 -6.32 0.34 16.17
C GLU A 281 -6.51 1.51 15.20
N LEU A 282 -6.82 1.21 13.94
CA LEU A 282 -6.89 2.18 12.85
C LEU A 282 -8.24 2.10 12.14
N ASP A 283 -8.96 3.21 12.12
CA ASP A 283 -10.13 3.41 11.26
C ASP A 283 -9.72 4.27 10.06
N LEU A 284 -9.90 3.71 8.86
CA LEU A 284 -9.45 4.27 7.59
C LEU A 284 -10.66 4.63 6.72
N ASP A 285 -10.67 5.87 6.23
CA ASP A 285 -11.54 6.32 5.14
C ASP A 285 -10.73 7.26 4.23
N ILE A 286 -9.92 6.67 3.36
CA ILE A 286 -8.90 7.35 2.56
C ILE A 286 -9.31 7.31 1.09
N GLY A 287 -9.47 8.47 0.46
CA GLY A 287 -9.47 8.61 -0.99
C GLY A 287 -8.11 9.09 -1.50
N ALA A 288 -7.73 8.75 -2.73
CA ALA A 288 -6.57 9.32 -3.42
C ALA A 288 -6.83 9.47 -4.92
N ALA A 289 -6.75 10.72 -5.42
CA ALA A 289 -7.06 11.07 -6.81
C ALA A 289 -5.92 10.81 -7.81
N ARG A 290 -4.69 10.60 -7.36
CA ARG A 290 -3.53 10.10 -8.15
C ARG A 290 -2.52 9.43 -7.22
N LEU A 291 -2.13 8.20 -7.55
CA LEU A 291 -0.97 7.53 -6.96
C LEU A 291 0.02 7.21 -8.09
N SER A 292 1.25 7.73 -7.97
CA SER A 292 2.30 7.53 -8.96
C SER A 292 2.60 6.04 -9.17
N GLY A 293 2.23 5.51 -10.34
CA GLY A 293 2.56 4.15 -10.77
C GLY A 293 1.60 3.03 -10.36
N VAL A 294 0.44 3.32 -9.73
CA VAL A 294 -0.50 2.25 -9.28
C VAL A 294 -1.96 2.49 -9.68
N GLY A 295 -2.42 3.74 -9.84
CA GLY A 295 -3.80 3.97 -10.27
C GLY A 295 -4.25 5.41 -10.30
N LYS A 296 -5.36 5.66 -11.02
CA LYS A 296 -5.94 7.01 -11.19
C LYS A 296 -7.00 7.37 -10.15
N GLN A 297 -7.51 6.40 -9.39
CA GLN A 297 -8.30 6.61 -8.17
C GLN A 297 -8.07 5.43 -7.24
N LEU A 298 -7.82 5.66 -5.95
CA LEU A 298 -7.80 4.63 -4.90
C LEU A 298 -8.72 5.06 -3.76
N ALA A 299 -9.47 4.13 -3.18
CA ALA A 299 -10.18 4.29 -1.93
C ALA A 299 -9.88 3.12 -0.98
N ILE A 300 -9.59 3.42 0.28
CA ILE A 300 -9.37 2.45 1.35
C ILE A 300 -10.37 2.77 2.46
N LYS A 301 -11.25 1.81 2.78
CA LYS A 301 -12.24 1.97 3.85
C LYS A 301 -12.29 0.74 4.76
N GLY A 302 -12.19 0.94 6.07
CA GLY A 302 -12.39 -0.11 7.07
C GLY A 302 -11.43 -0.02 8.25
N HIS A 303 -11.33 -1.13 8.99
CA HIS A 303 -10.64 -1.21 10.26
C HIS A 303 -9.44 -2.17 10.22
N GLY A 304 -8.44 -1.92 11.04
CA GLY A 304 -7.32 -2.82 11.27
C GLY A 304 -6.53 -2.43 12.52
N GLY A 305 -5.44 -3.16 12.77
CA GLY A 305 -4.59 -2.93 13.93
C GLY A 305 -3.10 -3.15 13.65
N LEU A 306 -2.28 -2.61 14.52
CA LEU A 306 -0.83 -2.74 14.53
C LEU A 306 -0.40 -3.03 15.96
N SER A 307 0.37 -4.08 16.18
CA SER A 307 0.99 -4.37 17.48
C SER A 307 2.50 -4.54 17.28
N LEU A 308 3.29 -3.78 18.03
CA LEU A 308 4.75 -3.91 18.09
C LEU A 308 5.13 -4.37 19.48
N GLY A 309 5.87 -5.48 19.58
CA GLY A 309 6.40 -5.95 20.86
C GLY A 309 7.56 -6.93 20.68
N ARG A 310 8.61 -6.79 21.50
CA ARG A 310 9.79 -7.68 21.50
C ARG A 310 10.46 -7.80 20.11
N GLY A 311 10.43 -6.74 19.31
CA GLY A 311 10.98 -6.73 17.95
C GLY A 311 10.17 -7.52 16.90
N VAL A 312 8.91 -7.86 17.19
CA VAL A 312 7.95 -8.41 16.21
C VAL A 312 6.86 -7.38 15.96
N LEU A 313 6.59 -7.10 14.69
CA LEU A 313 5.49 -6.25 14.25
C LEU A 313 4.36 -7.12 13.73
N GLN A 314 3.25 -7.18 14.47
CA GLN A 314 2.01 -7.81 14.07
C GLN A 314 1.09 -6.78 13.39
N LEU A 315 0.59 -7.14 12.22
CA LEU A 315 -0.37 -6.40 11.41
C LEU A 315 -1.69 -7.16 11.48
N VAL A 316 -2.77 -6.48 11.82
CA VAL A 316 -4.13 -7.02 11.82
C VAL A 316 -4.95 -6.26 10.79
N VAL A 317 -5.67 -6.99 9.96
CA VAL A 317 -6.63 -6.42 9.01
C VAL A 317 -7.98 -7.08 9.26
N ASP A 318 -8.96 -6.30 9.65
CA ASP A 318 -10.24 -6.84 10.08
C ASP A 318 -11.22 -7.08 8.93
N LYS A 319 -12.23 -7.90 9.22
CA LYS A 319 -13.26 -8.24 8.23
C LYS A 319 -13.99 -6.97 7.81
N GLY A 320 -14.07 -6.76 6.50
CA GLY A 320 -14.75 -5.60 5.93
C GLY A 320 -13.83 -4.46 5.50
N LEU A 321 -12.50 -4.56 5.67
CA LEU A 321 -11.59 -3.68 4.93
C LEU A 321 -11.84 -3.84 3.42
N VAL A 322 -12.14 -2.74 2.75
CA VAL A 322 -12.28 -2.63 1.30
C VAL A 322 -11.19 -1.70 0.77
N VAL A 323 -10.45 -2.17 -0.23
CA VAL A 323 -9.55 -1.38 -1.06
C VAL A 323 -10.11 -1.42 -2.48
N SER A 324 -10.66 -0.31 -2.97
CA SER A 324 -11.16 -0.20 -4.34
C SER A 324 -10.34 0.80 -5.13
N GLY A 325 -10.25 0.62 -6.45
CA GLY A 325 -9.50 1.56 -7.28
C GLY A 325 -9.64 1.33 -8.77
N GLN A 326 -9.26 2.36 -9.53
CA GLN A 326 -8.98 2.28 -10.95
C GLN A 326 -7.49 2.00 -11.13
N PHE A 327 -7.19 0.72 -11.36
CA PHE A 327 -5.85 0.22 -11.60
C PHE A 327 -5.57 0.27 -13.11
N ASP A 328 -4.42 0.83 -13.48
CA ASP A 328 -3.89 0.71 -14.84
C ASP A 328 -3.25 -0.70 -14.93
N LEU A 329 -4.07 -1.75 -15.05
CA LEU A 329 -3.60 -3.11 -15.33
C LEU A 329 -3.10 -3.18 -16.78
N PRO A 330 -2.01 -3.92 -17.08
CA PRO A 330 -1.55 -4.07 -18.46
C PRO A 330 -2.68 -4.66 -19.33
N SER A 331 -2.90 -4.06 -20.49
CA SER A 331 -3.67 -4.67 -21.57
C SER A 331 -2.81 -5.74 -22.22
N ALA A 332 -3.30 -6.98 -22.31
CA ALA A 332 -2.69 -7.93 -23.23
C ALA A 332 -3.03 -7.49 -24.65
N ASN A 333 -2.11 -7.71 -25.61
CA ASN A 333 -2.34 -7.26 -26.98
C ASN A 333 -2.94 -8.32 -27.88
N LEU A 334 -3.99 -7.86 -28.58
CA LEU A 334 -5.07 -8.60 -29.22
C LEU A 334 -4.60 -9.58 -30.30
N SER A 335 -4.10 -9.14 -31.46
CA SER A 335 -3.98 -10.05 -32.62
C SER A 335 -2.70 -10.93 -32.62
N GLY A 336 -2.80 -12.20 -33.07
CA GLY A 336 -1.66 -13.11 -33.32
C GLY A 336 -0.85 -12.77 -34.59
N SER A 337 -1.16 -11.62 -35.19
CA SER A 337 -0.40 -11.00 -36.27
C SER A 337 0.75 -10.19 -35.69
N SER A 338 1.90 -10.15 -36.38
CA SER A 338 3.06 -9.32 -35.98
C SER A 338 2.87 -7.81 -36.24
N SER A 339 1.63 -7.32 -36.14
CA SER A 339 1.30 -5.90 -36.18
C SER A 339 1.50 -5.28 -34.80
N ALA A 340 2.13 -4.10 -34.75
CA ALA A 340 2.61 -3.41 -33.56
C ALA A 340 1.60 -3.35 -32.38
N PRO A 341 2.08 -3.28 -31.12
CA PRO A 341 1.21 -3.21 -29.95
C PRO A 341 0.22 -2.04 -30.05
N VAL A 342 -1.07 -2.32 -29.87
CA VAL A 342 -2.09 -1.29 -29.73
C VAL A 342 -1.87 -0.61 -28.38
N ALA A 343 -1.18 0.53 -28.40
CA ALA A 343 -0.81 1.27 -27.20
C ALA A 343 -2.04 1.94 -26.56
N GLY A 344 -2.80 1.17 -25.79
CA GLY A 344 -4.01 1.63 -25.08
C GLY A 344 -4.08 1.08 -23.66
N THR A 345 -3.69 1.89 -22.68
CA THR A 345 -3.90 1.57 -21.26
C THR A 345 -5.35 1.84 -20.88
N GLN A 346 -6.21 0.82 -20.91
CA GLN A 346 -7.58 0.93 -20.41
C GLN A 346 -7.60 0.93 -18.88
N LYS A 347 -8.35 1.88 -18.29
CA LYS A 347 -8.55 1.95 -16.84
C LYS A 347 -9.51 0.84 -16.41
N LYS A 348 -9.06 -0.07 -15.57
CA LYS A 348 -9.90 -1.16 -15.04
C LYS A 348 -10.22 -0.88 -13.57
N THR A 349 -11.50 -0.90 -13.23
CA THR A 349 -11.93 -0.78 -11.83
C THR A 349 -11.93 -2.17 -11.21
N ALA A 350 -11.44 -2.30 -9.98
CA ALA A 350 -11.60 -3.51 -9.18
C ALA A 350 -11.78 -3.12 -7.71
N SER A 351 -12.47 -3.98 -6.95
CA SER A 351 -12.53 -3.85 -5.49
C SER A 351 -12.03 -5.11 -4.79
N LEU A 352 -11.18 -4.92 -3.79
CA LEU A 352 -10.59 -5.95 -2.95
C LEU A 352 -11.22 -5.85 -1.57
N LYS A 353 -11.90 -6.90 -1.11
CA LYS A 353 -12.61 -6.94 0.17
C LYS A 353 -12.09 -8.08 1.04
N VAL A 354 -11.62 -7.74 2.23
CA VAL A 354 -11.20 -8.71 3.24
C VAL A 354 -12.43 -9.36 3.87
N THR A 355 -12.64 -10.66 3.64
CA THR A 355 -13.85 -11.38 4.08
C THR A 355 -13.68 -12.07 5.44
N ARG A 356 -12.44 -12.27 5.89
CA ARG A 356 -12.07 -12.77 7.22
C ARG A 356 -10.88 -11.99 7.77
N ARG A 357 -10.77 -11.89 9.10
CA ARG A 357 -9.63 -11.24 9.78
C ARG A 357 -8.30 -11.87 9.33
N ILE A 358 -7.37 -11.03 8.89
CA ILE A 358 -6.01 -11.42 8.48
C ILE A 358 -5.04 -10.92 9.55
N VAL A 359 -4.10 -11.77 9.96
CA VAL A 359 -3.05 -11.40 10.92
C VAL A 359 -1.70 -11.74 10.29
N GLY A 360 -0.86 -10.74 10.04
CA GLY A 360 0.49 -10.92 9.49
C GLY A 360 1.54 -10.59 10.54
N ASN A 361 2.62 -11.37 10.61
CA ASN A 361 3.74 -11.09 11.50
C ASN A 361 4.98 -10.74 10.66
N VAL A 362 5.56 -9.57 10.89
CA VAL A 362 6.83 -9.12 10.31
C VAL A 362 7.91 -9.19 11.39
N ARG A 363 9.05 -9.82 11.06
CA ARG A 363 10.22 -9.88 11.92
C ARG A 363 11.49 -9.56 11.13
N GLU A 364 12.36 -8.75 11.72
CA GLU A 364 13.70 -8.49 11.23
C GLU A 364 14.63 -9.65 11.65
N LEU A 365 15.44 -10.14 10.70
CA LEU A 365 16.30 -11.30 10.84
C LEU A 365 17.61 -11.08 10.05
N GLY A 366 18.54 -10.32 10.63
CA GLY A 366 19.88 -10.13 10.07
C GLY A 366 19.86 -9.25 8.81
N GLY A 367 19.20 -8.09 8.88
CA GLY A 367 19.02 -7.17 7.75
C GLY A 367 17.93 -7.60 6.76
N GLN A 368 17.19 -8.68 7.04
CA GLN A 368 16.09 -9.15 6.22
C GLN A 368 14.75 -9.06 6.95
N TYR A 369 13.71 -8.59 6.25
CA TYR A 369 12.35 -8.58 6.77
C TYR A 369 11.60 -9.81 6.28
N ARG A 370 11.11 -10.62 7.23
CA ARG A 370 10.27 -11.80 6.97
C ARG A 370 8.83 -11.50 7.36
N LEU A 371 7.96 -11.33 6.37
CA LEU A 371 6.51 -11.35 6.56
C LEU A 371 6.01 -12.79 6.54
N THR A 372 5.15 -13.14 7.50
CA THR A 372 4.52 -14.45 7.65
C THR A 372 3.00 -14.25 7.79
N LEU A 373 2.20 -14.88 6.94
CA LEU A 373 0.73 -14.83 6.96
C LEU A 373 0.18 -16.27 7.15
N PRO A 374 -0.68 -16.54 8.15
CA PRO A 374 -1.20 -17.88 8.43
C PRO A 374 -2.25 -18.32 7.41
N ALA A 375 -2.46 -19.64 7.31
CA ALA A 375 -3.36 -20.31 6.37
C ALA A 375 -4.87 -20.15 6.70
N THR A 376 -5.28 -18.95 7.10
CA THR A 376 -6.66 -18.58 7.46
C THR A 376 -7.15 -17.32 6.75
N ALA A 377 -6.26 -16.61 6.05
CA ALA A 377 -6.61 -15.40 5.32
C ALA A 377 -7.54 -15.72 4.14
N THR A 378 -8.66 -15.01 4.05
CA THR A 378 -9.59 -15.08 2.91
C THR A 378 -9.89 -13.67 2.43
N VAL A 379 -9.78 -13.48 1.12
CA VAL A 379 -9.96 -12.20 0.44
C VAL A 379 -10.86 -12.42 -0.77
N ARG A 380 -11.79 -11.51 -1.00
CA ARG A 380 -12.66 -11.48 -2.16
C ARG A 380 -12.28 -10.33 -3.06
N ILE A 381 -12.03 -10.58 -4.33
CA ILE A 381 -11.96 -9.55 -5.36
C ILE A 381 -13.32 -9.50 -6.04
N GLN A 382 -13.86 -8.31 -6.32
CA GLN A 382 -15.14 -8.10 -6.97
C GLN A 382 -14.99 -7.15 -8.17
N ASP A 383 -15.90 -7.32 -9.12
CA ASP A 383 -16.05 -6.48 -10.32
C ASP A 383 -14.76 -6.39 -11.16
N VAL A 384 -14.02 -7.50 -11.27
CA VAL A 384 -12.75 -7.54 -11.99
C VAL A 384 -13.02 -7.53 -13.48
N LEU A 385 -12.87 -6.37 -14.11
CA LEU A 385 -12.87 -6.22 -15.55
C LEU A 385 -11.44 -6.42 -16.10
N LEU A 386 -11.21 -7.53 -16.79
CA LEU A 386 -10.06 -7.74 -17.67
C LEU A 386 -10.45 -7.41 -19.12
N ASP A 387 -9.50 -7.39 -20.07
CA ASP A 387 -9.73 -6.85 -21.42
C ASP A 387 -10.96 -7.46 -22.13
N GLU A 388 -11.12 -8.78 -22.03
CA GLU A 388 -12.20 -9.55 -22.66
C GLU A 388 -12.95 -10.44 -21.66
N LEU A 389 -12.77 -10.23 -20.36
CA LEU A 389 -13.30 -11.12 -19.32
C LEU A 389 -13.77 -10.32 -18.11
N PHE A 390 -15.08 -10.35 -17.86
CA PHE A 390 -15.64 -9.86 -16.61
C PHE A 390 -15.72 -10.99 -15.59
N VAL A 391 -15.07 -10.82 -14.45
CA VAL A 391 -15.14 -11.76 -13.33
C VAL A 391 -15.83 -11.04 -12.15
N PRO A 392 -17.13 -11.29 -11.92
CA PRO A 392 -17.90 -10.58 -10.89
C PRO A 392 -17.34 -10.80 -9.48
N THR A 393 -16.76 -11.97 -9.21
CA THR A 393 -16.17 -12.33 -7.93
C THR A 393 -15.08 -13.40 -8.07
N ILE A 394 -13.93 -13.15 -7.44
CA ILE A 394 -12.85 -14.12 -7.22
C ILE A 394 -12.64 -14.24 -5.72
N ASP A 395 -12.88 -15.41 -5.14
CA ASP A 395 -12.52 -15.72 -3.76
C ASP A 395 -11.13 -16.37 -3.72
N LEU A 396 -10.26 -15.82 -2.86
CA LEU A 396 -8.90 -16.26 -2.61
C LEU A 396 -8.79 -16.70 -1.15
N GLN A 397 -8.39 -17.95 -0.91
CA GLN A 397 -8.11 -18.47 0.43
C GLN A 397 -6.65 -18.94 0.51
N LEU A 398 -5.90 -18.44 1.49
CA LEU A 398 -4.56 -18.93 1.79
C LEU A 398 -4.66 -20.37 2.33
N ILE A 399 -4.02 -21.33 1.66
CA ILE A 399 -4.05 -22.77 2.03
C ILE A 399 -2.74 -23.26 2.68
N ASP A 400 -1.73 -22.40 2.75
CA ASP A 400 -0.49 -22.62 3.50
C ASP A 400 -0.03 -21.29 4.11
N THR A 401 0.88 -21.34 5.07
CA THR A 401 1.51 -20.15 5.63
C THR A 401 2.36 -19.46 4.56
N ALA A 402 1.91 -18.31 4.08
CA ALA A 402 2.69 -17.54 3.12
C ALA A 402 3.88 -16.88 3.83
N VAL A 403 5.06 -16.99 3.22
CA VAL A 403 6.30 -16.38 3.71
C VAL A 403 6.91 -15.55 2.60
N ILE A 404 7.10 -14.27 2.86
CA ILE A 404 7.69 -13.31 1.92
C ILE A 404 8.93 -12.70 2.59
N ARG A 405 10.05 -12.64 1.88
CA ARG A 405 11.32 -12.06 2.37
C ARG A 405 11.72 -10.83 1.55
N PHE A 406 12.08 -9.76 2.23
CA PHE A 406 12.55 -8.52 1.63
C PHE A 406 13.90 -8.10 2.22
N SER A 407 14.82 -7.66 1.36
CA SER A 407 16.11 -7.09 1.75
C SER A 407 16.15 -5.62 1.35
N PRO A 408 16.29 -4.67 2.31
CA PRO A 408 16.31 -3.25 2.02
C PRO A 408 17.50 -2.83 1.16
N ASP A 409 18.69 -3.34 1.48
CA ASP A 409 19.96 -2.90 0.90
C ASP A 409 20.04 -3.14 -0.62
N GLY A 410 19.40 -4.23 -1.10
CA GLY A 410 19.23 -4.48 -2.53
C GLY A 410 17.91 -3.97 -3.12
N LYS A 411 16.93 -3.56 -2.29
CA LYS A 411 15.52 -3.35 -2.67
C LYS A 411 14.89 -4.56 -3.40
N VAL A 412 15.35 -5.77 -3.11
CA VAL A 412 14.90 -7.01 -3.78
C VAL A 412 14.10 -7.91 -2.83
N TRP A 413 13.02 -8.49 -3.36
CA TRP A 413 12.32 -9.61 -2.74
C TRP A 413 13.19 -10.87 -2.85
N GLN A 414 13.75 -11.36 -1.74
CA GLN A 414 14.65 -12.52 -1.70
C GLN A 414 13.89 -13.86 -1.61
N GLY A 415 12.92 -13.97 -2.51
CA GLY A 415 12.04 -15.11 -2.66
C GLY A 415 10.97 -15.26 -1.57
N GLY A 416 10.07 -16.22 -1.82
CA GLY A 416 8.88 -16.43 -1.02
C GLY A 416 7.99 -17.53 -1.58
N ARG A 417 7.04 -17.98 -0.78
CA ARG A 417 6.04 -18.99 -1.15
C ARG A 417 4.67 -18.51 -0.70
N VAL A 418 3.72 -18.55 -1.60
CA VAL A 418 2.31 -18.25 -1.36
C VAL A 418 1.50 -19.40 -1.96
N ALA A 419 0.63 -20.03 -1.17
CA ALA A 419 -0.30 -21.04 -1.68
C ALA A 419 -1.73 -20.55 -1.44
N VAL A 420 -2.52 -20.48 -2.51
CA VAL A 420 -3.92 -20.03 -2.48
C VAL A 420 -4.82 -21.02 -3.19
N ALA A 421 -5.95 -21.36 -2.58
CA ALA A 421 -7.11 -21.83 -3.31
C ALA A 421 -7.79 -20.61 -3.95
N VAL A 422 -8.14 -20.72 -5.21
CA VAL A 422 -8.83 -19.71 -6.01
C VAL A 422 -10.15 -20.31 -6.45
N THR A 423 -11.24 -19.59 -6.22
CA THR A 423 -12.58 -19.97 -6.69
C THR A 423 -13.27 -18.77 -7.30
N ALA A 424 -13.75 -18.89 -8.54
CA ALA A 424 -14.51 -17.88 -9.25
C ALA A 424 -15.80 -18.53 -9.76
N PRO A 425 -16.97 -18.24 -9.15
CA PRO A 425 -18.22 -18.95 -9.44
C PRO A 425 -18.68 -18.81 -10.90
N ARG A 426 -18.32 -17.68 -11.53
CA ARG A 426 -18.69 -17.35 -12.89
C ARG A 426 -17.66 -16.40 -13.48
N LEU A 427 -17.23 -16.70 -14.68
CA LEU A 427 -16.45 -15.84 -15.55
C LEU A 427 -17.33 -15.58 -16.78
N VAL A 428 -17.52 -14.32 -17.12
CA VAL A 428 -18.31 -13.89 -18.27
C VAL A 428 -17.33 -13.34 -19.30
N PRO A 429 -16.99 -14.10 -20.36
CA PRO A 429 -16.29 -13.53 -21.50
C PRO A 429 -17.11 -12.38 -22.08
N ASN A 430 -16.45 -11.33 -22.54
CA ASN A 430 -17.10 -10.19 -23.18
C ASN A 430 -17.81 -10.61 -24.48
N LEU A 431 -17.34 -11.70 -25.10
CA LEU A 431 -18.05 -12.45 -26.13
C LEU A 431 -19.08 -13.39 -25.49
N ALA A 432 -20.37 -13.07 -25.64
CA ALA A 432 -21.46 -13.89 -25.11
C ALA A 432 -21.48 -15.33 -25.64
N GLU A 433 -20.80 -15.60 -26.75
CA GLU A 433 -20.92 -16.86 -27.50
C GLU A 433 -20.06 -18.00 -26.95
N MET A 434 -18.91 -17.74 -26.33
CA MET A 434 -18.05 -18.79 -25.73
C MET A 434 -18.74 -19.61 -24.60
N GLY A 435 -19.95 -19.22 -24.22
CA GLY A 435 -20.60 -19.62 -22.98
C GLY A 435 -19.92 -19.00 -21.76
N THR A 436 -20.58 -19.07 -20.61
CA THR A 436 -19.90 -18.74 -19.36
C THR A 436 -19.00 -19.89 -18.92
N ILE A 437 -17.86 -19.54 -18.34
CA ILE A 437 -17.02 -20.48 -17.60
C ILE A 437 -17.49 -20.38 -16.15
N ASP A 438 -18.16 -21.42 -15.69
CA ASP A 438 -18.78 -21.47 -14.36
C ASP A 438 -17.95 -22.38 -13.44
N ASP A 439 -18.08 -22.20 -12.12
CA ASP A 439 -17.44 -23.03 -11.07
C ASP A 439 -15.90 -23.21 -11.20
N LEU A 440 -15.16 -22.20 -11.70
CA LEU A 440 -13.71 -22.25 -11.76
C LEU A 440 -13.11 -22.41 -10.36
N SER A 441 -12.30 -23.45 -10.17
CA SER A 441 -11.60 -23.75 -8.93
C SER A 441 -10.18 -24.27 -9.22
N LEU A 442 -9.19 -23.85 -8.43
CA LEU A 442 -7.81 -24.33 -8.53
C LEU A 442 -7.02 -24.07 -7.23
N LYS A 443 -5.88 -24.75 -7.07
CA LYS A 443 -4.89 -24.49 -5.99
C LYS A 443 -3.60 -23.96 -6.62
N ALA A 444 -3.33 -22.67 -6.51
CA ALA A 444 -2.10 -22.06 -7.00
C ALA A 444 -1.02 -22.03 -5.91
N ARG A 445 0.17 -22.57 -6.22
CA ARG A 445 1.41 -22.40 -5.46
C ARG A 445 2.34 -21.48 -6.23
N VAL A 446 2.41 -20.22 -5.80
CA VAL A 446 3.29 -19.20 -6.33
C VAL A 446 4.61 -19.22 -5.57
N ILE A 447 5.71 -19.35 -6.31
CA ILE A 447 7.07 -19.34 -5.81
C ILE A 447 7.76 -18.13 -6.42
N LEU A 448 8.32 -17.28 -5.54
CA LEU A 448 9.27 -16.25 -5.92
C LEU A 448 10.66 -16.88 -5.74
N PRO A 449 11.38 -17.21 -6.82
CA PRO A 449 12.74 -17.76 -6.74
C PRO A 449 13.72 -16.72 -6.20
N ARG A 450 14.82 -17.18 -5.59
CA ARG A 450 15.86 -16.28 -5.05
C ARG A 450 16.78 -15.70 -6.14
N ASN A 451 17.05 -16.48 -7.19
CA ASN A 451 18.13 -16.22 -8.14
C ASN A 451 17.67 -16.19 -9.61
N GLU A 452 16.42 -16.52 -9.91
CA GLU A 452 15.90 -16.59 -11.28
C GLU A 452 15.15 -15.30 -11.65
N THR A 453 15.15 -14.96 -12.95
CA THR A 453 14.38 -13.84 -13.47
C THR A 453 12.93 -14.27 -13.74
N GLY A 454 12.10 -14.24 -12.70
CA GLY A 454 10.65 -14.30 -12.88
C GLY A 454 9.87 -15.08 -11.83
N LEU A 455 8.56 -15.21 -12.03
CA LEU A 455 7.63 -15.93 -11.16
C LEU A 455 7.45 -17.38 -11.64
N VAL A 456 7.37 -18.32 -10.69
CA VAL A 456 6.97 -19.71 -10.96
C VAL A 456 5.62 -19.96 -10.30
N ALA A 457 4.65 -20.44 -11.06
CA ALA A 457 3.34 -20.83 -10.55
C ALA A 457 3.06 -22.29 -10.88
N ILE A 458 2.64 -23.06 -9.87
CA ILE A 458 2.14 -24.43 -10.05
C ILE A 458 0.67 -24.40 -9.67
N LEU A 459 -0.21 -24.71 -10.62
CA LEU A 459 -1.65 -24.83 -10.39
C LEU A 459 -1.98 -26.32 -10.28
N ASP A 460 -2.47 -26.75 -9.13
CA ASP A 460 -2.94 -28.11 -8.89
C ASP A 460 -4.48 -28.14 -8.88
N ASP A 461 -5.08 -29.26 -9.27
CA ASP A 461 -6.53 -29.51 -9.24
C ASP A 461 -7.36 -28.41 -9.94
N VAL A 462 -6.95 -27.95 -11.13
CA VAL A 462 -7.71 -26.95 -11.89
C VAL A 462 -8.97 -27.61 -12.43
N ALA A 463 -10.14 -27.03 -12.18
CA ALA A 463 -11.42 -27.51 -12.67
C ALA A 463 -12.36 -26.35 -13.00
N TRP A 464 -13.14 -26.47 -14.07
CA TRP A 464 -14.20 -25.53 -14.43
C TRP A 464 -15.34 -26.23 -15.17
N THR A 465 -16.49 -25.58 -15.24
CA THR A 465 -17.67 -26.02 -16.02
C THR A 465 -17.80 -25.14 -17.26
N GLN A 466 -17.96 -25.74 -18.44
CA GLN A 466 -18.23 -25.02 -19.69
C GLN A 466 -18.98 -25.93 -20.66
N LEU A 467 -19.92 -25.39 -21.44
CA LEU A 467 -20.77 -26.15 -22.37
C LEU A 467 -21.43 -27.39 -21.70
N GLY A 468 -21.83 -27.27 -20.43
CA GLY A 468 -22.40 -28.36 -19.63
C GLY A 468 -21.41 -29.42 -19.12
N GLY A 469 -20.19 -29.48 -19.67
CA GLY A 469 -19.15 -30.40 -19.24
C GLY A 469 -18.25 -29.84 -18.14
N ARG A 470 -17.68 -30.75 -17.34
CA ARG A 470 -16.62 -30.47 -16.39
C ARG A 470 -15.26 -30.73 -17.04
N MET A 471 -14.46 -29.69 -17.12
CA MET A 471 -13.08 -29.73 -17.58
C MET A 471 -12.14 -29.78 -16.38
N THR A 472 -11.06 -30.56 -16.46
CA THR A 472 -10.05 -30.63 -15.38
C THR A 472 -8.62 -30.71 -15.91
N ILE A 473 -7.67 -30.11 -15.19
CA ILE A 473 -6.22 -30.25 -15.40
C ILE A 473 -5.60 -30.60 -14.05
N LYS A 474 -4.97 -31.78 -13.95
CA LYS A 474 -4.38 -32.28 -12.69
C LYS A 474 -3.29 -31.36 -12.14
N GLN A 475 -2.40 -30.92 -13.02
CA GLN A 475 -1.35 -29.94 -12.70
C GLN A 475 -0.97 -29.15 -13.95
N TYR A 476 -0.78 -27.84 -13.79
CA TYR A 476 -0.24 -26.94 -14.80
C TYR A 476 0.92 -26.15 -14.18
N ARG A 477 2.07 -26.10 -14.85
CA ARG A 477 3.25 -25.34 -14.39
C ARG A 477 3.53 -24.20 -15.36
N PHE A 478 3.47 -22.98 -14.84
CA PHE A 478 3.87 -21.76 -15.52
C PHE A 478 5.20 -21.24 -14.97
N GLN A 479 6.05 -20.70 -15.84
CA GLN A 479 7.29 -20.04 -15.47
C GLN A 479 7.58 -18.90 -16.46
N ASP A 480 7.87 -17.71 -15.93
CA ASP A 480 8.26 -16.52 -16.69
C ASP A 480 9.25 -16.82 -17.85
N GLY A 481 8.85 -16.52 -19.09
CA GLY A 481 9.73 -16.58 -20.26
C GLY A 481 10.12 -17.99 -20.72
N HIS A 482 9.46 -19.01 -20.17
CA HIS A 482 9.66 -20.41 -20.52
C HIS A 482 8.30 -21.06 -20.88
N PRO A 483 8.19 -21.79 -22.02
CA PRO A 483 6.98 -22.53 -22.34
C PRO A 483 6.60 -23.51 -21.23
N SER A 484 5.31 -23.59 -20.94
CA SER A 484 4.78 -24.55 -19.96
C SER A 484 5.05 -26.01 -20.43
N PRO A 485 5.37 -26.94 -19.52
CA PRO A 485 5.45 -28.36 -19.86
C PRO A 485 4.13 -28.88 -20.47
N PRO A 486 4.16 -29.90 -21.34
CA PRO A 486 2.95 -30.51 -21.87
C PRO A 486 1.99 -30.95 -20.76
N TYR A 487 0.70 -30.66 -20.96
CA TYR A 487 -0.36 -30.94 -19.99
C TYR A 487 -1.58 -31.55 -20.70
N ARG A 488 -2.57 -31.96 -19.91
CA ARG A 488 -3.80 -32.59 -20.42
C ARG A 488 -5.02 -31.95 -19.80
N VAL A 489 -6.01 -31.65 -20.64
CA VAL A 489 -7.37 -31.33 -20.21
C VAL A 489 -8.18 -32.62 -20.28
N ASP A 490 -8.61 -33.13 -19.12
CA ASP A 490 -9.57 -34.22 -19.01
C ASP A 490 -10.99 -33.63 -19.08
N ILE A 491 -11.80 -34.10 -20.03
CA ILE A 491 -13.15 -33.58 -20.36
C ILE A 491 -14.19 -34.62 -19.94
N GLN A 492 -15.17 -34.21 -19.14
CA GLN A 492 -16.28 -35.07 -18.72
C GLN A 492 -17.63 -34.40 -18.93
N HIS A 493 -18.62 -35.17 -19.38
CA HIS A 493 -20.02 -34.75 -19.48
C HIS A 493 -20.28 -33.53 -20.40
N LEU A 494 -19.48 -33.35 -21.45
CA LEU A 494 -19.65 -32.25 -22.41
C LEU A 494 -20.94 -32.42 -23.23
N ASP A 495 -21.79 -31.39 -23.25
CA ASP A 495 -23.09 -31.39 -23.91
C ASP A 495 -22.93 -31.11 -25.42
N LEU A 496 -23.15 -32.14 -26.26
CA LEU A 496 -23.02 -32.02 -27.71
C LEU A 496 -24.01 -31.00 -28.29
N GLY A 497 -25.21 -30.86 -27.71
CA GLY A 497 -26.21 -29.90 -28.18
C GLY A 497 -25.78 -28.45 -27.92
N LYS A 498 -25.12 -28.18 -26.78
CA LYS A 498 -24.50 -26.86 -26.53
C LYS A 498 -23.32 -26.59 -27.45
N LEU A 499 -22.50 -27.60 -27.74
CA LEU A 499 -21.35 -27.49 -28.64
C LEU A 499 -21.78 -27.22 -30.09
N VAL A 500 -22.86 -27.84 -30.57
CA VAL A 500 -23.40 -27.57 -31.93
C VAL A 500 -24.04 -26.19 -32.02
N ARG A 501 -24.77 -25.75 -30.98
CA ARG A 501 -25.33 -24.38 -30.92
C ARG A 501 -24.25 -23.29 -30.91
N LEU A 502 -23.11 -23.55 -30.28
CA LEU A 502 -21.94 -22.66 -30.32
C LEU A 502 -21.42 -22.42 -31.75
N GLN A 503 -21.59 -23.38 -32.67
CA GLN A 503 -21.18 -23.23 -34.07
C GLN A 503 -22.22 -22.51 -34.95
N GLN A 504 -23.35 -22.06 -34.38
CA GLN A 504 -24.45 -21.39 -35.08
C GLN A 504 -24.97 -22.13 -36.33
N LEU A 505 -24.91 -23.47 -36.35
CA LEU A 505 -25.35 -24.26 -37.49
C LEU A 505 -26.88 -24.26 -37.62
N SER A 506 -27.41 -23.34 -38.42
CA SER A 506 -28.84 -23.26 -38.76
C SER A 506 -29.40 -24.60 -39.25
N GLY A 507 -30.55 -25.00 -38.71
CA GLY A 507 -31.20 -26.27 -39.05
C GLY A 507 -30.57 -27.53 -38.44
N VAL A 508 -29.46 -27.42 -37.69
CA VAL A 508 -28.80 -28.59 -37.06
C VAL A 508 -29.10 -28.66 -35.56
N GLU A 509 -29.82 -29.70 -35.15
CA GLU A 509 -29.95 -30.08 -33.74
C GLU A 509 -29.04 -31.27 -33.42
N ALA A 510 -28.46 -31.27 -32.23
CA ALA A 510 -27.74 -32.42 -31.72
C ALA A 510 -28.00 -32.64 -30.22
N SER A 511 -27.87 -33.90 -29.80
CA SER A 511 -27.97 -34.34 -28.42
C SER A 511 -26.98 -35.47 -28.18
N GLY A 512 -26.48 -35.57 -26.96
CA GLY A 512 -25.46 -36.55 -26.57
C GLY A 512 -24.49 -35.97 -25.55
N ILE A 513 -23.78 -36.85 -24.87
CA ILE A 513 -22.81 -36.51 -23.83
C ILE A 513 -21.45 -37.01 -24.29
N LEU A 514 -20.45 -36.12 -24.35
CA LEU A 514 -19.08 -36.45 -24.73
C LEU A 514 -18.14 -36.48 -23.52
N ASP A 515 -17.26 -37.46 -23.49
CA ASP A 515 -16.13 -37.58 -22.57
C ASP A 515 -14.83 -37.70 -23.39
N GLY A 516 -13.71 -37.16 -22.91
CA GLY A 516 -12.48 -37.16 -23.69
C GLY A 516 -11.27 -36.53 -23.00
N GLN A 517 -10.18 -36.38 -23.75
CA GLN A 517 -8.90 -35.87 -23.26
C GLN A 517 -8.16 -35.11 -24.36
N PHE A 518 -7.76 -33.86 -24.08
CA PHE A 518 -6.94 -33.05 -24.99
C PHE A 518 -5.50 -32.93 -24.46
N PRO A 519 -4.51 -33.55 -25.11
CA PRO A 519 -3.09 -33.28 -24.86
C PRO A 519 -2.72 -31.91 -25.45
N ILE A 520 -2.18 -31.02 -24.62
CA ILE A 520 -1.80 -29.66 -25.01
C ILE A 520 -0.29 -29.47 -24.84
N VAL A 521 0.35 -28.95 -25.87
CA VAL A 521 1.76 -28.55 -25.88
C VAL A 521 1.85 -27.04 -26.00
N SER A 522 2.50 -26.38 -25.03
CA SER A 522 2.80 -24.95 -25.10
C SER A 522 4.10 -24.69 -25.87
N THR A 523 4.09 -23.65 -26.69
CA THR A 523 5.24 -23.15 -27.44
C THR A 523 5.38 -21.64 -27.20
N GLN A 524 6.49 -21.03 -27.64
CA GLN A 524 6.64 -19.55 -27.62
C GLN A 524 5.70 -18.80 -28.60
N GLN A 525 4.93 -19.52 -29.41
CA GLN A 525 4.06 -18.96 -30.45
C GLN A 525 2.57 -19.20 -30.17
N GLY A 526 2.24 -19.96 -29.12
CA GLY A 526 0.87 -20.40 -28.82
C GLY A 526 0.82 -21.85 -28.36
N PHE A 527 -0.36 -22.46 -28.43
CA PHE A 527 -0.63 -23.82 -27.99
C PHE A 527 -0.95 -24.74 -29.18
N ILE A 528 -0.56 -26.00 -29.07
CA ILE A 528 -0.84 -27.08 -30.03
C ILE A 528 -1.68 -28.15 -29.34
N ILE A 529 -2.66 -28.71 -30.03
CA ILE A 529 -3.37 -29.93 -29.61
C ILE A 529 -2.95 -31.06 -30.55
N ASN A 530 -2.41 -32.14 -30.01
CA ASN A 530 -2.10 -33.35 -30.76
C ASN A 530 -2.96 -34.49 -30.22
N ASP A 531 -3.68 -35.19 -31.11
CA ASP A 531 -4.54 -36.35 -30.82
C ASP A 531 -5.55 -36.11 -29.69
N GLY A 532 -6.23 -34.95 -29.71
CA GLY A 532 -7.30 -34.62 -28.78
C GLY A 532 -8.54 -35.47 -29.04
N GLY A 533 -8.83 -36.44 -28.17
CA GLY A 533 -9.94 -37.37 -28.35
C GLY A 533 -11.22 -36.94 -27.63
N LEU A 534 -12.37 -37.07 -28.30
CA LEU A 534 -13.72 -37.05 -27.71
C LEU A 534 -14.47 -38.32 -28.10
N THR A 535 -15.28 -38.85 -27.19
CA THR A 535 -16.13 -40.03 -27.40
C THR A 535 -17.51 -39.81 -26.78
N ALA A 536 -18.57 -40.22 -27.46
CA ALA A 536 -19.91 -40.19 -26.88
C ALA A 536 -20.11 -41.32 -25.87
N ARG A 537 -20.74 -40.98 -24.75
CA ARG A 537 -21.13 -41.93 -23.71
C ARG A 537 -22.37 -42.73 -24.16
N PRO A 538 -22.43 -44.06 -23.92
CA PRO A 538 -23.64 -44.85 -24.17
C PRO A 538 -24.87 -44.26 -23.45
N PRO A 539 -26.08 -44.30 -24.05
CA PRO A 539 -26.42 -44.98 -25.30
C PRO A 539 -26.11 -44.19 -26.58
N GLY A 540 -25.35 -43.08 -26.51
CA GLY A 540 -25.04 -42.21 -27.64
C GLY A 540 -25.97 -41.00 -27.68
N GLY A 541 -26.61 -40.72 -28.82
CA GLY A 541 -27.43 -39.53 -28.99
C GLY A 541 -28.10 -39.40 -30.35
N VAL A 542 -28.67 -38.23 -30.63
CA VAL A 542 -29.42 -37.93 -31.87
C VAL A 542 -28.90 -36.67 -32.52
N ILE A 543 -28.70 -36.71 -33.83
CA ILE A 543 -28.47 -35.55 -34.71
C ILE A 543 -29.68 -35.42 -35.64
N ARG A 544 -30.16 -34.19 -35.84
CA ARG A 544 -31.19 -33.85 -36.82
C ARG A 544 -30.71 -32.70 -37.68
N ILE A 545 -30.86 -32.82 -38.99
CA ILE A 545 -30.59 -31.75 -39.94
C ILE A 545 -31.89 -31.47 -40.70
N GLN A 546 -32.36 -30.23 -40.59
CA GLN A 546 -33.47 -29.71 -41.38
C GLN A 546 -32.91 -29.03 -42.64
N PRO A 547 -33.50 -29.22 -43.82
CA PRO A 547 -33.17 -28.44 -45.00
C PRO A 547 -33.40 -26.95 -44.73
N ALA A 548 -32.51 -26.08 -45.23
CA ALA A 548 -32.74 -24.64 -45.16
C ALA A 548 -34.00 -24.26 -45.97
N GLU A 549 -34.85 -23.42 -45.39
CA GLU A 549 -36.15 -23.03 -45.98
C GLU A 549 -36.02 -22.37 -47.36
N GLU A 550 -34.87 -21.72 -47.63
CA GLU A 550 -34.50 -21.23 -48.95
C GLU A 550 -33.50 -22.18 -49.63
N GLY A 551 -33.96 -22.92 -50.65
CA GLY A 551 -33.11 -23.69 -51.58
C GLY A 551 -32.86 -25.17 -51.23
N GLY A 552 -33.29 -25.66 -50.06
CA GLY A 552 -33.05 -27.07 -49.66
C GLY A 552 -33.67 -28.12 -50.60
N GLN A 553 -34.81 -27.82 -51.23
CA GLN A 553 -35.53 -28.75 -52.11
C GLN A 553 -34.86 -28.93 -53.50
N ASP A 554 -34.16 -27.90 -54.01
CA ASP A 554 -33.48 -27.98 -55.32
C ASP A 554 -32.13 -28.72 -55.27
N LEU A 555 -31.51 -28.83 -54.08
CA LEU A 555 -30.19 -29.46 -53.93
C LEU A 555 -30.23 -30.99 -53.93
N GLY A 556 -31.29 -31.61 -53.39
CA GLY A 556 -31.50 -33.06 -53.45
C GLY A 556 -31.67 -33.55 -54.89
N ALA A 557 -32.46 -32.83 -55.68
CA ALA A 557 -32.75 -33.13 -57.08
C ALA A 557 -31.51 -33.14 -58.01
N ALA A 558 -30.40 -32.51 -57.59
CA ALA A 558 -29.16 -32.45 -58.36
C ALA A 558 -28.20 -33.63 -58.11
N ASN A 559 -28.34 -34.38 -57.01
CA ASN A 559 -27.47 -35.51 -56.69
C ASN A 559 -28.14 -36.53 -55.74
N PRO A 560 -28.55 -37.72 -56.23
CA PRO A 560 -29.19 -38.76 -55.41
C PRO A 560 -28.36 -39.24 -54.20
N LEU A 561 -27.02 -39.07 -54.22
CA LEU A 561 -26.18 -39.41 -53.07
C LEU A 561 -26.30 -38.40 -51.93
N LEU A 562 -26.61 -37.13 -52.23
CA LEU A 562 -26.88 -36.11 -51.22
C LEU A 562 -28.29 -36.26 -50.63
N GLU A 563 -29.28 -36.61 -51.46
CA GLU A 563 -30.65 -36.92 -51.02
C GLU A 563 -30.65 -38.02 -49.94
N VAL A 564 -30.02 -39.18 -50.21
CA VAL A 564 -29.86 -40.26 -49.23
C VAL A 564 -29.08 -39.83 -47.98
N ALA A 565 -28.09 -38.95 -48.12
CA ALA A 565 -27.33 -38.44 -46.97
C ALA A 565 -28.19 -37.52 -46.08
N TYR A 566 -29.08 -36.71 -46.66
CA TYR A 566 -30.05 -35.91 -45.92
C TYR A 566 -31.10 -36.81 -45.24
N GLU A 567 -31.71 -37.78 -45.94
CA GLU A 567 -32.65 -38.74 -45.34
C GLU A 567 -32.05 -39.45 -44.11
N ILE A 568 -30.77 -39.82 -44.16
CA ILE A 568 -30.07 -40.43 -43.02
C ILE A 568 -29.92 -39.45 -41.86
N LEU A 569 -29.73 -38.15 -42.13
CA LEU A 569 -29.43 -37.10 -41.15
C LEU A 569 -30.65 -36.33 -40.62
N GLU A 570 -31.85 -36.48 -41.20
CA GLU A 570 -33.09 -35.89 -40.68
C GLU A 570 -33.38 -36.32 -39.23
N ASN A 571 -33.11 -37.58 -38.89
CA ASN A 571 -33.31 -38.14 -37.55
C ASN A 571 -32.27 -39.24 -37.27
N TYR A 572 -30.98 -38.90 -37.27
CA TYR A 572 -29.88 -39.86 -37.10
C TYR A 572 -29.63 -40.19 -35.62
N HIS A 573 -29.92 -41.41 -35.19
CA HIS A 573 -29.64 -41.91 -33.85
C HIS A 573 -28.29 -42.64 -33.88
N PHE A 574 -27.28 -42.07 -33.23
CA PHE A 574 -25.93 -42.65 -33.16
C PHE A 574 -25.74 -43.45 -31.87
N ASP A 575 -25.33 -44.71 -32.01
CA ASP A 575 -24.94 -45.58 -30.89
C ASP A 575 -23.52 -45.25 -30.42
N SER A 576 -22.69 -44.71 -31.33
CA SER A 576 -21.30 -44.31 -31.05
C SER A 576 -20.87 -43.10 -31.87
N LEU A 577 -20.04 -42.25 -31.26
CA LEU A 577 -19.35 -41.12 -31.87
C LEU A 577 -17.94 -41.07 -31.27
N SER A 578 -16.93 -40.97 -32.13
CA SER A 578 -15.55 -40.71 -31.75
C SER A 578 -14.97 -39.60 -32.63
N ALA A 579 -14.35 -38.59 -32.04
CA ALA A 579 -13.69 -37.51 -32.76
C ALA A 579 -12.23 -37.36 -32.30
N VAL A 580 -11.33 -37.11 -33.26
CA VAL A 580 -9.92 -36.78 -33.02
C VAL A 580 -9.66 -35.39 -33.56
N ILE A 581 -9.09 -34.53 -32.72
CA ILE A 581 -8.85 -33.11 -32.96
C ILE A 581 -7.35 -32.85 -32.91
N ASN A 582 -6.81 -32.28 -33.98
CA ASN A 582 -5.42 -31.79 -34.05
C ASN A 582 -5.45 -30.30 -34.37
N MET A 583 -4.76 -29.45 -33.59
CA MET A 583 -4.74 -27.99 -33.75
C MET A 583 -3.31 -27.46 -33.79
N ASP A 584 -3.00 -26.66 -34.82
CA ASP A 584 -1.70 -26.00 -34.97
C ASP A 584 -1.55 -24.71 -34.12
N VAL A 585 -0.34 -24.14 -34.10
CA VAL A 585 -0.03 -22.89 -33.36
C VAL A 585 -0.79 -21.65 -33.87
N SER A 586 -1.35 -21.70 -35.09
CA SER A 586 -2.16 -20.62 -35.66
C SER A 586 -3.64 -20.76 -35.33
N GLY A 587 -4.03 -21.85 -34.64
CA GLY A 587 -5.40 -22.16 -34.26
C GLY A 587 -6.14 -23.03 -35.26
N ASN A 588 -5.55 -23.42 -36.39
CA ASN A 588 -6.23 -24.26 -37.38
C ASN A 588 -6.42 -25.66 -36.81
N ALA A 589 -7.67 -26.05 -36.54
CA ALA A 589 -8.02 -27.37 -36.04
C ALA A 589 -8.64 -28.24 -37.13
N ARG A 590 -8.14 -29.47 -37.21
CA ARG A 590 -8.68 -30.56 -38.01
C ARG A 590 -9.36 -31.54 -37.08
N THR A 591 -10.68 -31.67 -37.22
CA THR A 591 -11.49 -32.62 -36.46
C THR A 591 -11.96 -33.73 -37.38
N ALA A 592 -11.47 -34.95 -37.16
CA ALA A 592 -11.95 -36.15 -37.82
C ALA A 592 -12.93 -36.86 -36.89
N ALA A 593 -14.23 -36.78 -37.19
CA ALA A 593 -15.30 -37.42 -36.43
C ALA A 593 -15.86 -38.63 -37.18
N ARG A 594 -16.08 -39.73 -36.46
CA ARG A 594 -16.72 -40.95 -36.95
C ARG A 594 -17.90 -41.28 -36.07
N LEU A 595 -19.06 -41.48 -36.69
CA LEU A 595 -20.30 -41.86 -36.03
C LEU A 595 -20.78 -43.19 -36.60
N SER A 596 -21.47 -43.98 -35.79
CA SER A 596 -22.18 -45.19 -36.22
C SER A 596 -23.56 -45.24 -35.58
N GLY A 597 -24.58 -45.50 -36.39
CA GLY A 597 -25.98 -45.31 -36.01
C GLY A 597 -26.95 -45.62 -37.15
N ARG A 598 -28.19 -45.16 -37.01
CA ARG A 598 -29.26 -45.33 -38.00
C ARG A 598 -30.30 -44.21 -37.89
N ASN A 599 -31.01 -43.92 -38.98
CA ASN A 599 -32.29 -43.25 -38.89
C ASN A 599 -33.39 -44.31 -38.63
N PRO A 600 -34.15 -44.27 -37.51
CA PRO A 600 -35.21 -45.24 -37.23
C PRO A 600 -36.42 -45.12 -38.18
N ASP A 601 -36.60 -43.99 -38.86
CA ASP A 601 -37.69 -43.76 -39.81
C ASP A 601 -37.43 -44.45 -41.16
N MET A 602 -36.16 -44.74 -41.48
CA MET A 602 -35.73 -45.49 -42.67
C MET A 602 -35.89 -47.01 -42.47
N LYS A 603 -37.11 -47.53 -42.70
CA LYS A 603 -37.45 -48.95 -42.54
C LYS A 603 -36.53 -49.87 -43.36
N GLY A 604 -35.82 -50.77 -42.66
CA GLY A 604 -34.95 -51.77 -43.28
C GLY A 604 -33.53 -51.30 -43.60
N SER A 605 -33.19 -50.03 -43.30
CA SER A 605 -31.84 -49.50 -43.51
C SER A 605 -30.81 -50.15 -42.55
N PRO A 606 -29.63 -50.56 -43.03
CA PRO A 606 -28.55 -51.06 -42.17
C PRO A 606 -27.96 -49.93 -41.31
N PRO A 607 -27.18 -50.25 -40.25
CA PRO A 607 -26.42 -49.24 -39.52
C PRO A 607 -25.41 -48.56 -40.44
N THR A 608 -25.55 -47.24 -40.60
CA THR A 608 -24.65 -46.43 -41.42
C THR A 608 -23.50 -45.93 -40.56
N SER A 609 -22.27 -45.95 -41.10
CA SER A 609 -21.13 -45.25 -40.50
C SER A 609 -20.87 -43.97 -41.28
N LEU A 610 -20.86 -42.84 -40.59
CA LEU A 610 -20.62 -41.52 -41.17
C LEU A 610 -19.25 -41.01 -40.71
N ASN A 611 -18.45 -40.49 -41.63
CA ASN A 611 -17.16 -39.87 -41.34
C ASN A 611 -17.23 -38.40 -41.76
N PHE A 612 -16.95 -37.49 -40.83
CA PHE A 612 -16.93 -36.05 -41.04
C PHE A 612 -15.53 -35.52 -40.77
N ASN A 613 -15.01 -34.68 -41.67
CA ASN A 613 -13.80 -33.92 -41.45
C ASN A 613 -14.19 -32.44 -41.41
N LEU A 614 -13.85 -31.75 -40.32
CA LEU A 614 -14.07 -30.32 -40.14
C LEU A 614 -12.71 -29.63 -40.04
N GLU A 615 -12.48 -28.61 -40.86
CA GLU A 615 -11.29 -27.76 -40.80
C GLU A 615 -11.70 -26.35 -40.41
N ASN A 616 -11.61 -26.03 -39.12
CA ASN A 616 -12.01 -24.74 -38.58
C ASN A 616 -10.81 -24.15 -37.83
N ASN A 617 -10.53 -22.85 -38.02
CA ASN A 617 -9.60 -22.19 -37.12
C ASN A 617 -10.33 -21.91 -35.80
N LEU A 618 -9.94 -22.58 -34.71
CA LEU A 618 -10.54 -22.40 -33.38
C LEU A 618 -10.28 -21.01 -32.85
N PHE A 619 -9.11 -20.42 -33.09
CA PHE A 619 -8.88 -19.02 -32.74
C PHE A 619 -9.78 -18.10 -33.56
N ASP A 620 -10.07 -18.38 -34.84
CA ASP A 620 -10.96 -17.54 -35.63
C ASP A 620 -12.45 -17.82 -35.37
N LEU A 621 -12.84 -19.00 -34.89
CA LEU A 621 -14.14 -19.20 -34.22
C LEU A 621 -14.24 -18.36 -32.93
N PHE A 622 -13.10 -18.05 -32.29
CA PHE A 622 -13.01 -17.10 -31.19
C PHE A 622 -12.81 -15.62 -31.63
N ARG A 623 -12.54 -15.32 -32.93
CA ARG A 623 -12.22 -13.95 -33.44
C ARG A 623 -13.20 -13.39 -34.49
N SER A 624 -13.81 -14.23 -35.31
CA SER A 624 -14.69 -13.84 -36.45
C SER A 624 -16.03 -13.28 -35.98
N LEU A 625 -16.37 -13.54 -34.72
CA LEU A 625 -17.17 -12.68 -33.86
C LEU A 625 -16.35 -11.42 -33.55
N ASN A 626 -16.36 -10.50 -34.52
CA ASN A 626 -15.30 -9.53 -34.76
C ASN A 626 -14.71 -8.83 -33.51
N PHE A 627 -13.39 -8.65 -33.56
CA PHE A 627 -12.58 -7.72 -32.76
C PHE A 627 -12.05 -8.18 -31.39
N VAL A 628 -11.86 -9.49 -31.24
CA VAL A 628 -11.20 -10.14 -30.09
C VAL A 628 -10.03 -10.99 -30.60
N ALA A 629 -8.96 -11.18 -29.81
CA ALA A 629 -7.90 -12.16 -30.07
C ALA A 629 -7.02 -12.40 -28.79
N ASN A 630 -5.85 -13.06 -28.87
CA ASN A 630 -4.80 -13.30 -27.84
C ASN A 630 -5.08 -13.10 -26.31
N ALA A 631 -6.19 -13.57 -25.76
CA ALA A 631 -6.31 -13.80 -24.31
C ALA A 631 -5.17 -14.71 -23.75
N ALA A 632 -4.45 -15.42 -24.63
CA ALA A 632 -3.25 -16.21 -24.35
C ALA A 632 -2.01 -15.42 -23.84
N ASN A 633 -1.81 -14.16 -24.25
CA ASN A 633 -0.54 -13.45 -23.97
C ASN A 633 -0.47 -12.80 -22.56
N LEU A 634 -1.58 -12.81 -21.82
CA LEU A 634 -1.71 -12.20 -20.48
C LEU A 634 -0.67 -12.70 -19.46
N LEU A 635 -0.21 -13.94 -19.59
CA LEU A 635 0.78 -14.55 -18.69
C LEU A 635 2.23 -14.29 -19.11
N GLU A 636 2.51 -14.01 -20.39
CA GLU A 636 3.90 -13.92 -20.91
C GLU A 636 4.43 -12.47 -21.00
N ASP A 637 3.57 -11.45 -21.03
CA ASP A 637 3.99 -10.04 -21.10
C ASP A 637 4.19 -9.38 -19.71
N TRP A 638 3.43 -9.78 -18.68
CA TRP A 638 3.61 -9.31 -17.28
C TRP A 638 5.05 -9.56 -16.77
N VAL A 639 5.63 -10.63 -17.29
CA VAL A 639 6.98 -11.14 -17.12
C VAL A 639 8.03 -10.22 -17.77
N GLN A 640 7.86 -9.94 -19.07
CA GLN A 640 8.84 -9.19 -19.84
C GLN A 640 8.89 -7.71 -19.44
N GLN A 641 7.78 -7.12 -18.98
CA GLN A 641 7.82 -5.76 -18.42
C GLN A 641 8.69 -5.67 -17.16
N ARG A 642 8.65 -6.69 -16.29
CA ARG A 642 9.50 -6.76 -15.09
C ARG A 642 10.99 -6.95 -15.40
N SER A 643 11.33 -7.67 -16.48
CA SER A 643 12.73 -7.85 -16.88
C SER A 643 13.34 -6.58 -17.51
N ARG A 644 12.56 -5.80 -18.27
CA ARG A 644 13.03 -4.53 -18.87
C ARG A 644 13.22 -3.42 -17.84
N SER A 645 12.40 -3.35 -16.78
CA SER A 645 12.58 -2.39 -15.68
C SER A 645 13.93 -2.51 -14.95
N LYS A 646 14.65 -3.63 -15.08
CA LYS A 646 16.01 -3.82 -14.53
C LYS A 646 17.14 -3.34 -15.44
N LYS A 647 16.87 -3.05 -16.72
CA LYS A 647 17.88 -2.56 -17.69
C LYS A 647 17.84 -1.04 -17.92
N ALA A 648 16.88 -0.34 -17.32
CA ALA A 648 16.66 1.10 -17.50
C ALA A 648 16.96 1.92 -16.23
N HIS A 649 18.06 1.61 -15.55
CA HIS A 649 18.77 2.49 -14.61
C HIS A 649 20.28 2.24 -14.84
N PRO A 650 20.99 3.13 -15.56
CA PRO A 650 22.45 3.15 -15.58
C PRO A 650 23.03 3.66 -14.24
#